data_AF-A0A9D8IEP8-F1
#
_entry.id   AF-A0A9D8IEP8-F1
#
_cell.length_a   1.000
_cell.length_b   1.000
_cell.length_c   1.000
_cell.angle_alpha   90.00
_cell.angle_beta   90.00
_cell.angle_gamma   90.00
#
_symmetry.space_group_name_H-M   'P 1'
#
loop_
_entity.id
_entity.type
_entity.pdbx_description
1 polymer ?
#
loop_
_entity_poly.entity_id
_entity_poly.type
_entity_poly.pdbx_seq_one_letter_code
_entity_poly.pdbx_strand_id
1 'polypeptide(L)'
;MYCDKLKNFVLLVSALYGFFLFSAAGSGISVFANDSFRYEQISDFTTLQDMDAIPAIISGDGKKICYRYVDKNGKKAYLYLADANGKGSTQLIDSISAQCSGYSDLDEKSIHVKGMSYDGKKILYVTRQDQCIEETRYRVYDADSETKSEMTFSITDPRISSPKSLEPYNDNFVTLSGDGKYVFFMSYDSWDCVAAQSSPFSSWTWECSVNDDQNAAIIWRVSTDELSDPEAPGILTEIAQLEDGSTYFGFWNGDGALQTNYAGDIVAFKIENYLDMGTLYEIYICRDDGVLEKVVSTDDEHDINYFLLSHDGHWIAYQDTENAIFYTINIDDGTEYRYEMTDKDVEDPYQYELTDVSEDASWLLLNGTDHIKITDREGENTLTTRDYRYTTYGKAVWSTFGGCLSNDGTACVFVATDIENGASYPQVYVAATGIVVNTTGDESDADKSDDVIDVDLKKKGNQCTLRAAIEECNRQSGGTITFDIPTTDAGYSSTGTGTFTISPKKSLPVIKKDITIDATTQGDGIVVLSGEKAGKKTNGLKCKKGKLTVKGLTIKNFSGCGIKMQSEDDLLVEDVDVQENDDIGIVAENNILVNANKENPYSPAGREICTISNNGKGKKGGGIWSYDGYVYAHYIEITDNNGPGVFAGKGTTLSSIKANRNKGPGLQAMQYGITINPATEDYSEENEVSDNEGPGILAGIDVVMTYESEGDLTDAVANDIEIKTHINVQNNAGWGIFCEKGWVSLNKSTGSGYTTVVSLITKNGDKEKDCYIVDENGDLVLLTDYDVGGIAANGSYFEGTHLDISDNNGPGIVAKTGMTLASIKANNNKGPGIQSMLGGVEIEQGASDYSEENQVNNNEGPGILAGTDVIFDATTESGGENYSVGIRSHIKAENNGGWGIFCQKGYVEINVASGMLTALSDSISSVSGNGDSSLPCYIVSSEGDLTELTDYDVGGIGASAGGLTAANLDVSNNTGVGIEAGGDVVIGTGTVCGNTGGDIVSDGVQSLTDVISGENCN
;
A
#
# COMPACT_ATOMS: atom_id res chain seq x y z
N MET A 1 5.66 7.83 73.28
CA MET A 1 6.37 8.97 73.92
C MET A 1 5.92 10.25 73.22
N TYR A 2 5.90 11.40 73.93
CA TYR A 2 5.75 12.81 73.46
C TYR A 2 5.15 13.08 72.06
N CYS A 3 4.01 13.77 71.90
CA CYS A 3 3.75 15.22 72.20
C CYS A 3 4.69 16.15 71.40
N ASP A 4 4.25 17.22 70.73
CA ASP A 4 3.03 18.05 70.88
C ASP A 4 2.60 18.58 69.46
N LYS A 5 1.59 19.42 69.19
CA LYS A 5 0.74 20.35 70.00
C LYS A 5 -0.67 20.53 69.35
N LEU A 6 -1.40 21.62 69.67
CA LEU A 6 -2.80 21.87 69.26
C LEU A 6 -3.18 23.36 69.35
N LYS A 7 -4.35 23.75 68.79
CA LYS A 7 -5.26 24.94 69.04
C LYS A 7 -5.45 25.88 67.83
N ASN A 8 -6.66 26.36 67.48
CA ASN A 8 -8.04 26.45 68.07
C ASN A 8 -9.11 26.34 66.91
N PHE A 9 -10.47 26.32 66.99
CA PHE A 9 -11.56 26.32 68.01
C PHE A 9 -12.88 25.79 67.32
N VAL A 10 -13.90 25.18 67.95
CA VAL A 10 -15.08 25.74 68.71
C VAL A 10 -15.90 26.77 67.89
N LEU A 11 -17.23 26.67 67.61
CA LEU A 11 -18.37 25.73 67.86
C LEU A 11 -19.36 25.88 66.64
N LEU A 12 -20.65 25.48 66.50
CA LEU A 12 -21.82 25.00 67.29
C LEU A 12 -22.79 24.31 66.25
N VAL A 13 -23.50 23.17 66.34
CA VAL A 13 -24.21 22.30 67.33
C VAL A 13 -25.77 22.34 67.26
N SER A 14 -26.33 21.62 66.26
CA SER A 14 -27.46 20.62 66.26
C SER A 14 -28.90 20.84 66.84
N ALA A 15 -29.85 20.05 66.28
CA ALA A 15 -31.17 19.56 66.79
C ALA A 15 -32.44 20.42 66.44
N LEU A 16 -33.70 19.90 66.35
CA LEU A 16 -34.38 18.66 66.84
C LEU A 16 -35.41 18.03 65.82
N TYR A 17 -35.82 16.78 66.10
CA TYR A 17 -37.12 16.04 65.90
C TYR A 17 -38.33 16.73 65.20
N GLY A 18 -39.26 16.01 64.52
CA GLY A 18 -39.41 14.57 64.22
C GLY A 18 -40.87 14.10 64.00
N PHE A 19 -41.08 12.83 63.57
CA PHE A 19 -42.33 12.02 63.55
C PHE A 19 -43.60 12.52 62.78
N PHE A 20 -44.06 11.76 61.77
CA PHE A 20 -45.24 10.86 61.90
C PHE A 20 -45.46 9.94 60.66
N LEU A 21 -46.18 8.83 60.86
CA LEU A 21 -46.71 7.92 59.81
C LEU A 21 -48.23 8.14 59.66
N PHE A 22 -48.79 8.06 58.45
CA PHE A 22 -49.91 7.17 58.13
C PHE A 22 -50.27 7.17 56.62
N SER A 23 -50.86 6.07 56.16
CA SER A 23 -51.39 5.85 54.81
C SER A 23 -52.90 6.08 54.70
N ALA A 24 -53.39 6.63 53.59
CA ALA A 24 -54.74 6.37 53.05
C ALA A 24 -54.86 6.80 51.59
N ALA A 25 -55.67 6.10 50.79
CA ALA A 25 -56.06 6.52 49.44
C ALA A 25 -57.35 7.38 49.47
N GLY A 26 -57.56 8.25 48.47
CA GLY A 26 -58.79 9.05 48.41
C GLY A 26 -58.86 10.15 47.35
N SER A 27 -59.08 9.75 46.09
CA SER A 27 -59.84 10.50 45.07
C SER A 27 -59.79 12.05 45.01
N GLY A 28 -59.11 12.56 43.97
CA GLY A 28 -59.70 13.58 43.09
C GLY A 28 -59.31 15.05 43.28
N ILE A 29 -58.86 15.67 42.18
CA ILE A 29 -59.46 16.87 41.58
C ILE A 29 -58.86 17.03 40.16
N SER A 30 -59.72 17.12 39.14
CA SER A 30 -59.30 17.51 37.79
C SER A 30 -59.50 19.01 37.63
N VAL A 31 -58.42 19.78 37.48
CA VAL A 31 -58.50 21.19 37.09
C VAL A 31 -58.29 21.28 35.59
N PHE A 32 -59.32 21.70 34.86
CA PHE A 32 -59.17 22.10 33.46
C PHE A 32 -58.47 23.47 33.40
N ALA A 33 -57.14 23.47 33.39
CA ALA A 33 -56.36 24.59 32.89
C ALA A 33 -56.49 24.59 31.36
N ASN A 34 -57.21 25.56 30.82
CA ASN A 34 -57.53 25.63 29.39
C ASN A 34 -56.47 26.45 28.64
N ASP A 35 -55.22 26.01 28.72
CA ASP A 35 -54.08 26.73 28.16
C ASP A 35 -54.04 26.59 26.64
N SER A 36 -54.57 27.62 25.97
CA SER A 36 -54.44 27.83 24.53
C SER A 36 -52.99 28.16 24.19
N PHE A 37 -52.17 27.13 23.99
CA PHE A 37 -50.82 27.28 23.46
C PHE A 37 -50.85 28.06 22.15
N ARG A 38 -49.97 29.07 22.07
CA ARG A 38 -49.60 29.69 20.80
C ARG A 38 -48.59 28.78 20.11
N TYR A 39 -48.65 28.71 18.78
CA TYR A 39 -47.51 28.24 18.01
C TYR A 39 -46.43 29.33 18.11
N GLU A 40 -45.41 29.09 18.92
CA GLU A 40 -44.14 29.81 18.83
C GLU A 40 -43.16 28.97 18.02
N GLN A 41 -42.34 29.63 17.20
CA GLN A 41 -41.47 28.99 16.21
C GLN A 41 -40.23 28.42 16.92
N ILE A 42 -40.13 27.09 16.98
CA ILE A 42 -38.96 26.40 17.54
C ILE A 42 -37.73 26.77 16.71
N SER A 43 -36.65 27.19 17.38
CA SER A 43 -35.44 27.72 16.73
C SER A 43 -34.13 27.11 17.27
N ASP A 44 -34.18 26.39 18.39
CA ASP A 44 -33.05 25.66 18.97
C ASP A 44 -33.56 24.42 19.70
N PHE A 45 -33.17 23.22 19.24
CA PHE A 45 -33.74 21.95 19.71
C PHE A 45 -33.08 21.45 21.00
N THR A 46 -32.00 22.10 21.45
CA THR A 46 -31.40 21.87 22.78
C THR A 46 -32.32 22.27 23.94
N THR A 47 -33.50 22.84 23.65
CA THR A 47 -34.48 23.33 24.64
C THR A 47 -35.74 22.47 24.79
N LEU A 48 -35.89 21.39 24.03
CA LEU A 48 -37.08 20.53 24.06
C LEU A 48 -36.97 19.44 25.14
N GLN A 49 -37.71 19.60 26.25
CA GLN A 49 -37.69 18.65 27.38
C GLN A 49 -38.92 17.70 27.45
N ASP A 50 -39.95 17.89 26.60
CA ASP A 50 -41.27 17.24 26.71
C ASP A 50 -41.78 16.65 25.35
N MET A 51 -40.92 16.15 24.45
CA MET A 51 -41.34 15.74 23.09
C MET A 51 -40.63 14.50 22.52
N ASP A 52 -41.41 13.65 21.85
CA ASP A 52 -40.91 12.57 20.99
C ASP A 52 -40.43 13.15 19.64
N ALA A 53 -39.11 13.20 19.45
CA ALA A 53 -38.46 13.61 18.20
C ALA A 53 -37.63 12.44 17.65
N ILE A 54 -37.92 12.02 16.42
CA ILE A 54 -37.29 10.87 15.77
C ILE A 54 -36.28 11.38 14.73
N PRO A 55 -34.96 11.20 14.92
CA PRO A 55 -34.00 11.43 13.83
C PRO A 55 -34.34 10.48 12.67
N ALA A 56 -34.37 11.00 11.45
CA ALA A 56 -34.81 10.27 10.27
C ALA A 56 -33.68 10.01 9.27
N ILE A 57 -32.76 10.97 9.11
CA ILE A 57 -31.52 10.86 8.31
C ILE A 57 -30.60 12.05 8.59
N ILE A 58 -29.29 11.87 8.46
CA ILE A 58 -28.26 12.91 8.57
C ILE A 58 -27.55 13.03 7.20
N SER A 59 -27.02 14.21 6.87
CA SER A 59 -26.31 14.41 5.60
C SER A 59 -24.88 13.88 5.75
N GLY A 60 -24.35 13.17 4.74
CA GLY A 60 -23.01 12.60 4.80
C GLY A 60 -21.93 13.64 5.13
N ASP A 61 -22.08 14.88 4.64
CA ASP A 61 -21.21 16.01 4.98
C ASP A 61 -21.28 16.48 6.45
N GLY A 62 -22.08 15.81 7.28
CA GLY A 62 -22.35 16.03 8.70
C GLY A 62 -23.20 17.26 9.02
N LYS A 63 -23.51 18.13 8.06
CA LYS A 63 -23.97 19.49 8.35
C LYS A 63 -25.45 19.63 8.65
N LYS A 64 -26.30 18.64 8.34
CA LYS A 64 -27.75 18.74 8.55
C LYS A 64 -28.37 17.45 9.08
N ILE A 65 -29.39 17.62 9.93
CA ILE A 65 -30.17 16.53 10.53
C ILE A 65 -31.65 16.72 10.14
N CYS A 66 -32.22 15.70 9.51
CA CYS A 66 -33.65 15.63 9.18
C CYS A 66 -34.38 14.76 10.23
N TYR A 67 -35.49 15.24 10.77
CA TYR A 67 -36.20 14.54 11.86
C TYR A 67 -37.72 14.74 11.82
N ARG A 68 -38.43 13.70 12.27
CA ARG A 68 -39.89 13.64 12.35
C ARG A 68 -40.34 13.96 13.78
N TYR A 69 -41.20 14.97 13.91
CA TYR A 69 -41.94 15.27 15.13
C TYR A 69 -43.39 14.80 14.97
N VAL A 70 -43.97 14.22 16.03
CA VAL A 70 -45.39 13.83 16.06
C VAL A 70 -46.08 14.58 17.19
N ASP A 71 -47.25 15.17 16.93
CA ASP A 71 -47.99 15.84 18.01
C ASP A 71 -48.43 14.85 19.11
N LYS A 72 -48.51 15.33 20.35
CA LYS A 72 -48.84 14.57 21.58
C LYS A 72 -50.17 13.77 21.59
N ASN A 73 -50.91 13.75 20.49
CA ASN A 73 -52.12 12.95 20.30
C ASN A 73 -51.96 11.92 19.17
N GLY A 74 -50.78 11.79 18.55
CA GLY A 74 -50.51 11.00 17.35
C GLY A 74 -50.98 11.62 16.03
N LYS A 75 -51.62 12.79 16.05
CA LYS A 75 -52.53 13.22 14.97
C LYS A 75 -51.91 14.04 13.85
N LYS A 76 -50.64 14.40 13.97
CA LYS A 76 -49.89 15.19 13.01
C LYS A 76 -48.43 14.78 13.05
N ALA A 77 -47.93 14.26 11.93
CA ALA A 77 -46.50 14.23 11.66
C ALA A 77 -46.07 15.58 11.05
N TYR A 78 -44.88 16.01 11.43
CA TYR A 78 -44.14 17.16 10.95
C TYR A 78 -42.72 16.72 10.61
N LEU A 79 -42.08 17.36 9.63
CA LEU A 79 -40.69 17.10 9.26
C LEU A 79 -39.89 18.40 9.35
N TYR A 80 -38.70 18.33 9.92
CA TYR A 80 -37.79 19.46 10.16
C TYR A 80 -36.39 19.14 9.64
N LEU A 81 -35.66 20.19 9.26
CA LEU A 81 -34.24 20.15 8.93
C LEU A 81 -33.50 21.16 9.80
N ALA A 82 -32.52 20.71 10.58
CA ALA A 82 -31.65 21.55 11.40
C ALA A 82 -30.18 21.36 10.99
N ASP A 83 -29.28 22.19 11.54
CA ASP A 83 -27.84 21.97 11.39
C ASP A 83 -27.33 20.75 12.21
N ALA A 84 -26.05 20.42 12.05
CA ALA A 84 -25.32 19.36 12.77
C ALA A 84 -25.48 19.37 14.30
N ASN A 85 -25.81 20.53 14.88
CA ASN A 85 -25.95 20.75 16.32
C ASN A 85 -27.43 20.83 16.75
N GLY A 86 -28.37 20.49 15.86
CA GLY A 86 -29.81 20.61 16.10
C GLY A 86 -30.32 22.05 16.14
N LYS A 87 -29.61 23.02 15.53
CA LYS A 87 -29.97 24.44 15.59
C LYS A 87 -30.54 24.97 14.29
N GLY A 88 -31.28 26.09 14.41
CA GLY A 88 -31.74 26.88 13.26
C GLY A 88 -32.79 26.20 12.39
N SER A 89 -33.61 25.29 12.93
CA SER A 89 -34.42 24.40 12.09
C SER A 89 -35.41 25.13 11.16
N THR A 90 -35.51 24.66 9.93
CA THR A 90 -36.64 24.95 9.04
C THR A 90 -37.66 23.82 9.17
N GLN A 91 -38.93 24.16 9.39
CA GLN A 91 -40.03 23.20 9.31
C GLN A 91 -40.33 22.90 7.84
N LEU A 92 -39.92 21.72 7.37
CA LEU A 92 -40.10 21.30 5.99
C LEU A 92 -41.57 21.08 5.66
N ILE A 93 -42.28 20.32 6.49
CA ILE A 93 -43.65 19.88 6.20
C ILE A 93 -44.60 20.45 7.26
N ASP A 94 -45.67 21.14 6.82
CA ASP A 94 -46.81 21.45 7.68
C ASP A 94 -47.85 20.33 7.60
N SER A 95 -48.52 20.11 8.72
CA SER A 95 -49.09 18.81 9.10
C SER A 95 -50.08 18.20 8.10
N ILE A 96 -49.97 16.89 7.88
CA ILE A 96 -50.98 16.08 7.16
C ILE A 96 -52.25 15.99 8.02
N SER A 97 -53.16 16.97 7.91
CA SER A 97 -54.34 17.02 8.77
C SER A 97 -55.36 15.92 8.41
N ALA A 98 -55.74 15.09 9.39
CA ALA A 98 -56.76 14.06 9.19
C ALA A 98 -58.18 14.63 9.18
N GLN A 99 -58.79 14.77 7.99
CA GLN A 99 -60.23 15.03 7.81
C GLN A 99 -61.04 13.77 7.40
N CYS A 100 -60.59 12.58 7.79
CA CYS A 100 -61.35 11.34 7.61
C CYS A 100 -62.24 11.07 8.83
N SER A 101 -63.46 11.60 8.86
CA SER A 101 -64.38 11.41 10.00
C SER A 101 -65.09 10.04 9.94
N GLY A 102 -64.41 8.98 10.38
CA GLY A 102 -64.98 7.62 10.39
C GLY A 102 -64.33 6.64 11.38
N TYR A 103 -63.00 6.51 11.37
CA TYR A 103 -62.27 5.53 12.18
C TYR A 103 -61.66 6.16 13.45
N SER A 104 -61.57 5.36 14.53
CA SER A 104 -60.99 5.76 15.81
C SER A 104 -59.48 5.49 15.92
N ASP A 105 -58.99 4.59 15.08
CA ASP A 105 -57.67 4.00 15.15
C ASP A 105 -56.87 4.67 14.02
N LEU A 106 -55.91 5.54 14.38
CA LEU A 106 -55.36 6.60 13.51
C LEU A 106 -53.83 6.52 13.36
N ASP A 107 -53.28 5.30 13.37
CA ASP A 107 -51.83 5.09 13.44
C ASP A 107 -51.08 5.33 12.11
N GLU A 108 -51.75 5.22 10.95
CA GLU A 108 -51.10 5.22 9.62
C GLU A 108 -51.34 6.48 8.75
N LYS A 109 -51.07 7.66 9.31
CA LYS A 109 -50.76 8.88 8.52
C LYS A 109 -49.27 9.20 8.61
N SER A 110 -48.47 8.38 7.96
CA SER A 110 -47.01 8.44 8.00
C SER A 110 -46.40 9.48 7.05
N ILE A 111 -45.27 10.02 7.49
CA ILE A 111 -44.23 10.59 6.63
C ILE A 111 -43.05 9.63 6.76
N HIS A 112 -42.57 9.10 5.64
CA HIS A 112 -41.32 8.35 5.57
C HIS A 112 -40.30 9.21 4.81
N VAL A 113 -39.13 9.44 5.39
CA VAL A 113 -37.97 9.93 4.63
C VAL A 113 -37.35 8.71 3.95
N LYS A 114 -36.90 8.86 2.71
CA LYS A 114 -36.35 7.76 1.89
C LYS A 114 -34.96 8.04 1.32
N GLY A 115 -34.45 9.26 1.55
CA GLY A 115 -33.09 9.64 1.22
C GLY A 115 -32.88 11.14 1.43
N MET A 116 -31.63 11.54 1.64
CA MET A 116 -31.21 12.93 1.71
C MET A 116 -29.85 13.04 1.03
N SER A 117 -29.64 14.09 0.24
CA SER A 117 -28.34 14.30 -0.40
C SER A 117 -27.26 14.52 0.66
N TYR A 118 -26.03 14.18 0.30
CA TYR A 118 -24.82 14.26 1.10
C TYR A 118 -24.55 15.67 1.64
N ASP A 119 -24.95 16.72 0.91
CA ASP A 119 -24.88 18.13 1.32
C ASP A 119 -26.15 18.63 2.07
N GLY A 120 -27.06 17.71 2.36
CA GLY A 120 -28.34 17.93 3.02
C GLY A 120 -29.30 18.85 2.25
N LYS A 121 -29.08 19.12 0.96
CA LYS A 121 -29.93 20.06 0.19
C LYS A 121 -31.23 19.44 -0.26
N LYS A 122 -31.20 18.22 -0.78
CA LYS A 122 -32.39 17.56 -1.34
C LYS A 122 -32.83 16.43 -0.40
N ILE A 123 -34.12 16.37 -0.11
CA ILE A 123 -34.72 15.39 0.81
C ILE A 123 -35.89 14.71 0.12
N LEU A 124 -35.76 13.40 -0.10
CA LEU A 124 -36.81 12.56 -0.62
C LEU A 124 -37.70 12.08 0.52
N TYR A 125 -39.01 12.32 0.41
CA TYR A 125 -39.98 11.82 1.37
C TYR A 125 -41.28 11.38 0.70
N VAL A 126 -41.95 10.44 1.36
CA VAL A 126 -43.22 9.86 0.93
C VAL A 126 -44.29 10.19 1.95
N THR A 127 -45.48 10.55 1.48
CA THR A 127 -46.66 10.75 2.31
C THR A 127 -47.77 9.81 1.87
N ARG A 128 -48.28 9.00 2.80
CA ARG A 128 -49.40 8.08 2.55
C ARG A 128 -50.72 8.72 2.96
N GLN A 129 -51.74 8.67 2.09
CA GLN A 129 -53.08 9.18 2.43
C GLN A 129 -54.08 8.02 2.62
N ASP A 130 -54.29 7.67 3.89
CA ASP A 130 -55.09 6.51 4.34
C ASP A 130 -56.49 6.30 3.68
N GLN A 131 -56.73 5.03 3.30
CA GLN A 131 -57.88 4.25 2.76
C GLN A 131 -59.05 4.91 1.99
N CYS A 132 -59.14 6.23 1.87
CA CYS A 132 -60.23 6.89 1.13
C CYS A 132 -59.89 7.16 -0.34
N ILE A 133 -58.60 7.25 -0.68
CA ILE A 133 -58.03 7.37 -2.03
C ILE A 133 -56.61 6.79 -1.94
N GLU A 134 -56.23 5.85 -2.80
CA GLU A 134 -54.94 5.12 -2.72
C GLU A 134 -53.74 5.93 -3.29
N GLU A 135 -53.65 7.21 -2.93
CA GLU A 135 -52.58 8.10 -3.40
C GLU A 135 -51.38 8.12 -2.43
N THR A 136 -50.42 7.22 -2.65
CA THR A 136 -49.05 7.42 -2.19
C THR A 136 -48.43 8.56 -3.01
N ARG A 137 -47.85 9.57 -2.35
CA ARG A 137 -47.25 10.74 -3.03
C ARG A 137 -45.80 10.94 -2.62
N TYR A 138 -44.90 10.84 -3.61
CA TYR A 138 -43.46 10.99 -3.49
C TYR A 138 -43.05 12.44 -3.77
N ARG A 139 -42.15 13.00 -2.97
CA ARG A 139 -41.71 14.39 -3.11
C ARG A 139 -40.23 14.58 -2.81
N VAL A 140 -39.62 15.51 -3.53
CA VAL A 140 -38.32 16.08 -3.17
C VAL A 140 -38.55 17.46 -2.59
N TYR A 141 -38.00 17.73 -1.41
CA TYR A 141 -37.80 19.07 -0.89
C TYR A 141 -36.38 19.53 -1.20
N ASP A 142 -36.23 20.75 -1.70
CA ASP A 142 -34.93 21.39 -1.91
C ASP A 142 -34.75 22.55 -0.91
N ALA A 143 -33.69 22.47 -0.11
CA ALA A 143 -33.43 23.36 1.02
C ALA A 143 -32.76 24.69 0.65
N ASP A 144 -32.11 24.78 -0.51
CA ASP A 144 -31.50 26.03 -1.00
C ASP A 144 -32.57 26.95 -1.62
N SER A 145 -33.64 26.38 -2.16
CA SER A 145 -34.77 27.09 -2.78
C SER A 145 -36.05 27.12 -1.92
N GLU A 146 -36.09 26.36 -0.82
CA GLU A 146 -37.28 26.03 -0.01
C GLU A 146 -38.45 25.39 -0.81
N THR A 147 -38.20 24.86 -2.01
CA THR A 147 -39.25 24.33 -2.88
C THR A 147 -39.61 22.88 -2.57
N LYS A 148 -40.81 22.47 -3.02
CA LYS A 148 -41.32 21.10 -2.93
C LYS A 148 -41.82 20.68 -4.30
N SER A 149 -41.15 19.73 -4.91
CA SER A 149 -41.60 19.11 -6.14
C SER A 149 -42.31 17.79 -5.82
N GLU A 150 -43.51 17.64 -6.35
CA GLU A 150 -44.25 16.37 -6.28
C GLU A 150 -43.91 15.54 -7.51
N MET A 151 -43.42 14.33 -7.31
CA MET A 151 -42.93 13.47 -8.38
C MET A 151 -44.04 12.59 -8.92
N THR A 152 -44.21 12.64 -10.24
CA THR A 152 -45.00 11.68 -11.00
C THR A 152 -44.06 10.82 -11.82
N PHE A 153 -43.89 9.55 -11.45
CA PHE A 153 -43.15 8.59 -12.25
C PHE A 153 -43.96 8.30 -13.52
N SER A 154 -43.55 8.84 -14.67
CA SER A 154 -44.33 8.73 -15.91
C SER A 154 -43.46 8.77 -17.15
N ILE A 155 -43.43 7.67 -17.92
CA ILE A 155 -42.69 7.60 -19.18
C ILE A 155 -43.41 8.44 -20.24
N THR A 156 -42.66 9.34 -20.89
CA THR A 156 -43.04 9.94 -22.17
C THR A 156 -42.04 9.59 -23.25
N ASP A 157 -42.37 8.55 -24.00
CA ASP A 157 -41.71 8.27 -25.26
C ASP A 157 -42.25 9.21 -26.35
N PRO A 158 -41.43 9.89 -27.17
CA PRO A 158 -41.92 10.67 -28.32
C PRO A 158 -42.66 9.81 -29.37
N ARG A 159 -42.64 8.47 -29.24
CA ARG A 159 -43.42 7.51 -30.04
C ARG A 159 -44.87 7.33 -29.55
N ILE A 160 -45.22 7.69 -28.31
CA ILE A 160 -46.57 7.55 -27.74
C ILE A 160 -47.31 8.89 -27.63
N SER A 161 -48.64 8.86 -27.70
CA SER A 161 -49.49 10.07 -27.70
C SER A 161 -49.91 10.58 -26.32
N SER A 162 -49.51 9.89 -25.25
CA SER A 162 -49.89 10.17 -23.87
C SER A 162 -48.88 9.52 -22.92
N PRO A 163 -48.46 10.17 -21.82
CA PRO A 163 -47.61 9.54 -20.81
C PRO A 163 -48.26 8.26 -20.26
N LYS A 164 -47.47 7.23 -19.93
CA LYS A 164 -47.91 6.16 -19.01
C LYS A 164 -47.28 6.41 -17.64
N SER A 165 -48.08 6.41 -16.58
CA SER A 165 -47.54 6.33 -15.22
C SER A 165 -46.84 4.98 -15.04
N LEU A 166 -45.69 5.02 -14.38
CA LEU A 166 -45.14 3.88 -13.66
C LEU A 166 -45.61 4.00 -12.21
N GLU A 167 -45.76 2.88 -11.52
CA GLU A 167 -45.89 2.87 -10.06
C GLU A 167 -44.66 2.16 -9.46
N PRO A 168 -43.94 2.75 -8.49
CA PRO A 168 -42.89 2.05 -7.76
C PRO A 168 -43.49 0.86 -7.02
N TYR A 169 -42.79 -0.28 -7.03
CA TYR A 169 -43.33 -1.54 -6.53
C TYR A 169 -43.85 -1.43 -5.08
N ASN A 170 -43.11 -0.74 -4.20
CA ASN A 170 -43.65 -0.11 -3.00
C ASN A 170 -42.69 0.98 -2.48
N ASP A 171 -43.10 1.71 -1.44
CA ASP A 171 -42.37 2.81 -0.81
C ASP A 171 -40.93 2.46 -0.37
N ASN A 172 -40.55 1.19 -0.17
CA ASN A 172 -39.19 0.76 0.21
C ASN A 172 -38.23 0.64 -0.98
N PHE A 173 -38.72 0.65 -2.21
CA PHE A 173 -37.93 0.58 -3.44
C PHE A 173 -37.80 1.94 -4.12
N VAL A 174 -37.58 3.00 -3.33
CA VAL A 174 -37.33 4.36 -3.81
C VAL A 174 -36.26 5.02 -2.94
N THR A 175 -35.20 5.54 -3.54
CA THR A 175 -34.11 6.24 -2.84
C THR A 175 -33.65 7.49 -3.59
N LEU A 176 -32.90 8.37 -2.92
CA LEU A 176 -32.31 9.59 -3.48
C LEU A 176 -30.80 9.41 -3.60
N SER A 177 -30.24 9.79 -4.75
CA SER A 177 -28.79 9.80 -4.97
C SER A 177 -28.05 10.65 -3.94
N GLY A 178 -26.80 10.30 -3.62
CA GLY A 178 -25.98 11.08 -2.69
C GLY A 178 -25.75 12.53 -3.16
N ASP A 179 -25.65 12.77 -4.45
CA ASP A 179 -25.54 14.11 -5.05
C ASP A 179 -26.89 14.85 -5.14
N GLY A 180 -27.99 14.17 -4.79
CA GLY A 180 -29.37 14.64 -4.89
C GLY A 180 -29.91 14.81 -6.31
N LYS A 181 -29.13 14.59 -7.39
CA LYS A 181 -29.58 14.81 -8.78
C LYS A 181 -30.63 13.80 -9.25
N TYR A 182 -30.67 12.59 -8.68
CA TYR A 182 -31.53 11.50 -9.15
C TYR A 182 -32.36 10.88 -8.02
N VAL A 183 -33.59 10.50 -8.34
CA VAL A 183 -34.35 9.52 -7.56
C VAL A 183 -34.37 8.22 -8.32
N PHE A 184 -33.93 7.15 -7.67
CA PHE A 184 -33.96 5.79 -8.18
C PHE A 184 -35.16 5.04 -7.62
N PHE A 185 -35.81 4.18 -8.42
CA PHE A 185 -36.86 3.29 -7.96
C PHE A 185 -36.97 2.02 -8.79
N MET A 186 -37.59 0.98 -8.22
CA MET A 186 -37.91 -0.26 -8.94
C MET A 186 -39.40 -0.34 -9.30
N SER A 187 -39.69 -0.85 -10.50
CA SER A 187 -41.05 -1.17 -10.95
C SER A 187 -41.06 -2.43 -11.83
N TYR A 188 -42.20 -3.12 -11.88
CA TYR A 188 -42.45 -4.26 -12.79
C TYR A 188 -43.01 -3.84 -14.16
N ASP A 189 -43.33 -2.55 -14.35
CA ASP A 189 -43.80 -2.02 -15.64
C ASP A 189 -42.64 -1.99 -16.67
N SER A 190 -42.38 -3.12 -17.34
CA SER A 190 -41.37 -3.21 -18.41
C SER A 190 -41.86 -2.59 -19.72
N TRP A 191 -41.00 -1.82 -20.42
CA TRP A 191 -41.40 -0.96 -21.54
C TRP A 191 -40.78 -1.40 -22.89
N ASP A 192 -41.40 -2.37 -23.58
CA ASP A 192 -41.00 -2.72 -24.96
C ASP A 192 -41.75 -1.87 -26.00
N CYS A 193 -40.99 -1.38 -26.98
CA CYS A 193 -41.47 -0.65 -28.15
C CYS A 193 -41.08 -1.41 -29.42
N VAL A 194 -41.94 -2.32 -29.86
CA VAL A 194 -41.70 -3.09 -31.09
C VAL A 194 -42.08 -2.27 -32.32
N ALA A 195 -41.23 -2.29 -33.35
CA ALA A 195 -41.51 -1.64 -34.63
C ALA A 195 -42.55 -2.47 -35.41
N ALA A 196 -43.83 -2.12 -35.32
CA ALA A 196 -44.92 -2.80 -36.00
C ALA A 196 -45.19 -2.22 -37.40
N GLN A 197 -45.52 -3.10 -38.36
CA GLN A 197 -46.00 -2.69 -39.67
C GLN A 197 -47.41 -3.27 -39.91
N SER A 198 -48.43 -2.46 -39.60
CA SER A 198 -49.85 -2.83 -39.73
C SER A 198 -50.30 -3.27 -41.13
N SER A 199 -49.49 -3.00 -42.16
CA SER A 199 -49.57 -3.62 -43.49
C SER A 199 -48.23 -3.48 -44.24
N PRO A 200 -47.97 -4.26 -45.30
CA PRO A 200 -46.77 -4.11 -46.13
C PRO A 200 -46.62 -2.76 -46.87
N PHE A 201 -47.60 -1.85 -46.75
CA PHE A 201 -47.66 -0.58 -47.47
C PHE A 201 -47.96 0.62 -46.55
N SER A 202 -48.03 0.43 -45.24
CA SER A 202 -48.15 1.53 -44.27
C SER A 202 -46.76 1.97 -43.78
N SER A 203 -46.70 3.21 -43.27
CA SER A 203 -45.59 3.65 -42.44
C SER A 203 -45.43 2.73 -41.24
N TRP A 204 -44.19 2.51 -40.80
CA TRP A 204 -43.90 1.89 -39.52
C TRP A 204 -44.56 2.69 -38.39
N THR A 205 -45.18 1.98 -37.46
CA THR A 205 -45.75 2.51 -36.23
C THR A 205 -45.13 1.73 -35.08
N TRP A 206 -44.63 2.41 -34.07
CA TRP A 206 -44.16 1.73 -32.86
C TRP A 206 -45.39 1.29 -32.07
N GLU A 207 -45.54 -0.01 -31.89
CA GLU A 207 -46.50 -0.57 -30.94
C GLU A 207 -45.72 -0.77 -29.64
N CYS A 208 -45.75 0.26 -28.80
CA CYS A 208 -45.23 0.20 -27.45
C CYS A 208 -46.30 -0.36 -26.52
N SER A 209 -45.94 -1.40 -25.78
CA SER A 209 -46.77 -2.03 -24.76
C SER A 209 -45.94 -2.15 -23.51
N VAL A 210 -46.51 -1.80 -22.36
CA VAL A 210 -46.00 -2.42 -21.15
C VAL A 210 -46.31 -3.91 -21.22
N ASN A 211 -45.29 -4.71 -20.99
CA ASN A 211 -45.44 -6.14 -20.93
C ASN A 211 -45.68 -6.53 -19.45
N ASP A 212 -46.94 -6.87 -19.12
CA ASP A 212 -47.39 -7.24 -17.76
C ASP A 212 -46.81 -8.61 -17.29
N ASP A 213 -45.69 -9.06 -17.87
CA ASP A 213 -44.94 -10.25 -17.46
C ASP A 213 -44.29 -9.97 -16.09
N GLN A 214 -44.90 -10.50 -15.03
CA GLN A 214 -44.61 -10.19 -13.61
C GLN A 214 -43.24 -10.65 -13.09
N ASN A 215 -42.30 -10.96 -13.98
CA ASN A 215 -41.05 -11.66 -13.71
C ASN A 215 -39.81 -10.82 -14.10
N ALA A 216 -39.93 -9.49 -14.17
CA ALA A 216 -38.81 -8.58 -14.42
C ALA A 216 -38.97 -7.29 -13.61
N ALA A 217 -38.14 -7.09 -12.59
CA ALA A 217 -37.98 -5.80 -11.94
C ALA A 217 -36.96 -4.95 -12.70
N ILE A 218 -37.29 -3.68 -12.98
CA ILE A 218 -36.41 -2.73 -13.66
C ILE A 218 -36.11 -1.56 -12.73
N ILE A 219 -34.84 -1.16 -12.68
CA ILE A 219 -34.39 0.06 -12.01
C ILE A 219 -34.52 1.24 -12.97
N TRP A 220 -35.22 2.27 -12.50
CA TRP A 220 -35.46 3.53 -13.18
C TRP A 220 -34.83 4.68 -12.40
N ARG A 221 -34.28 5.68 -13.11
CA ARG A 221 -33.92 6.98 -12.51
C ARG A 221 -34.71 8.14 -13.08
N VAL A 222 -34.99 9.14 -12.23
CA VAL A 222 -35.62 10.42 -12.56
C VAL A 222 -34.74 11.57 -12.08
N SER A 223 -34.47 12.55 -12.94
CA SER A 223 -33.79 13.79 -12.56
C SER A 223 -34.62 14.64 -11.60
N THR A 224 -34.04 15.10 -10.51
CA THR A 224 -34.72 15.96 -9.52
C THR A 224 -34.78 17.43 -9.92
N ASP A 225 -33.85 17.89 -10.77
CA ASP A 225 -33.80 19.28 -11.26
C ASP A 225 -34.85 19.55 -12.34
N GLU A 226 -35.21 18.53 -13.11
CA GLU A 226 -36.25 18.61 -14.16
C GLU A 226 -37.68 18.73 -13.59
N LEU A 227 -37.88 18.40 -12.32
CA LEU A 227 -39.16 18.48 -11.61
C LEU A 227 -39.68 19.92 -11.41
N SER A 228 -39.02 20.93 -11.97
CA SER A 228 -39.34 22.35 -11.80
C SER A 228 -40.39 22.87 -12.79
N ASP A 229 -40.71 22.12 -13.84
CA ASP A 229 -41.84 22.36 -14.75
C ASP A 229 -42.88 21.22 -14.65
N PRO A 230 -44.10 21.46 -14.14
CA PRO A 230 -45.12 20.42 -13.97
C PRO A 230 -45.77 19.94 -15.28
N GLU A 231 -45.45 20.52 -16.44
CA GLU A 231 -45.75 19.94 -17.75
C GLU A 231 -44.54 19.24 -18.39
N ALA A 232 -43.36 19.29 -17.77
CA ALA A 232 -42.18 18.53 -18.19
C ALA A 232 -42.17 17.12 -17.53
N PRO A 233 -42.31 16.04 -18.30
CA PRO A 233 -42.05 14.70 -17.81
C PRO A 233 -40.54 14.54 -17.56
N GLY A 234 -40.14 14.19 -16.34
CA GLY A 234 -38.73 13.93 -16.02
C GLY A 234 -38.18 12.78 -16.87
N ILE A 235 -36.95 12.91 -17.36
CA ILE A 235 -36.36 11.94 -18.29
C ILE A 235 -36.04 10.64 -17.56
N LEU A 236 -37.00 9.72 -17.60
CA LEU A 236 -36.84 8.34 -17.15
C LEU A 236 -35.82 7.61 -18.01
N THR A 237 -34.76 7.14 -17.36
CA THR A 237 -33.77 6.24 -17.97
C THR A 237 -33.90 4.87 -17.32
N GLU A 238 -34.19 3.86 -18.13
CA GLU A 238 -34.01 2.44 -17.80
C GLU A 238 -32.51 2.18 -17.68
N ILE A 239 -32.07 1.63 -16.54
CA ILE A 239 -30.63 1.49 -16.25
C ILE A 239 -30.16 0.04 -16.43
N ALA A 240 -30.95 -0.92 -15.94
CA ALA A 240 -30.64 -2.34 -16.05
C ALA A 240 -31.89 -3.22 -16.13
N GLN A 241 -31.77 -4.32 -16.87
CA GLN A 241 -32.71 -5.45 -16.92
C GLN A 241 -31.93 -6.74 -16.61
N LEU A 242 -32.50 -7.62 -15.77
CA LEU A 242 -31.88 -8.89 -15.40
C LEU A 242 -32.05 -9.92 -16.54
N GLU A 243 -30.94 -10.52 -17.02
CA GLU A 243 -30.93 -11.36 -18.23
C GLU A 243 -31.54 -12.77 -18.05
N ASP A 244 -31.72 -13.28 -16.83
CA ASP A 244 -32.04 -14.71 -16.61
C ASP A 244 -33.47 -15.11 -17.00
N GLY A 245 -34.43 -14.18 -16.92
CA GLY A 245 -35.83 -14.38 -17.33
C GLY A 245 -36.59 -15.53 -16.64
N SER A 246 -36.11 -15.98 -15.48
CA SER A 246 -36.46 -17.28 -14.86
C SER A 246 -36.82 -17.21 -13.37
N THR A 247 -36.89 -16.00 -12.81
CA THR A 247 -36.95 -15.74 -11.36
C THR A 247 -38.29 -15.16 -10.91
N TYR A 248 -38.71 -15.52 -9.69
CA TYR A 248 -39.96 -15.06 -9.08
C TYR A 248 -39.62 -14.15 -7.90
N PHE A 249 -39.66 -12.84 -8.12
CA PHE A 249 -39.19 -11.83 -7.16
C PHE A 249 -40.04 -11.82 -5.87
N GLY A 250 -39.57 -12.55 -4.87
CA GLY A 250 -40.03 -12.38 -3.51
C GLY A 250 -39.29 -11.22 -2.86
N PHE A 251 -40.02 -10.21 -2.42
CA PHE A 251 -39.51 -9.18 -1.54
C PHE A 251 -40.29 -9.26 -0.24
N TRP A 252 -39.71 -9.90 0.78
CA TRP A 252 -40.25 -9.82 2.14
C TRP A 252 -40.15 -8.38 2.68
N ASN A 253 -41.00 -8.07 3.66
CA ASN A 253 -41.21 -6.70 4.16
C ASN A 253 -40.08 -6.20 5.09
N GLY A 254 -38.84 -6.23 4.62
CA GLY A 254 -37.69 -5.58 5.24
C GLY A 254 -37.45 -4.16 4.70
N ASP A 255 -36.71 -3.35 5.44
CA ASP A 255 -36.21 -2.05 5.00
C ASP A 255 -34.81 -2.18 4.35
N GLY A 256 -34.41 -1.21 3.52
CA GLY A 256 -33.02 -1.09 3.02
C GLY A 256 -32.70 -1.61 1.62
N ALA A 257 -33.70 -1.96 0.79
CA ALA A 257 -33.50 -2.69 -0.47
C ALA A 257 -32.82 -1.93 -1.63
N LEU A 258 -32.67 -0.60 -1.58
CA LEU A 258 -32.11 0.22 -2.67
C LEU A 258 -31.28 1.39 -2.11
N GLN A 259 -29.99 1.43 -2.44
CA GLN A 259 -29.01 2.40 -1.90
C GLN A 259 -28.11 2.98 -2.98
N THR A 260 -27.48 4.12 -2.72
CA THR A 260 -26.63 4.85 -3.67
C THR A 260 -25.47 5.53 -2.99
N ASN A 261 -24.34 5.63 -3.69
CA ASN A 261 -23.17 6.37 -3.23
C ASN A 261 -23.32 7.90 -3.37
N TYR A 262 -22.30 8.64 -2.95
CA TYR A 262 -22.21 10.09 -3.01
C TYR A 262 -22.34 10.65 -4.43
N ALA A 263 -21.62 10.09 -5.40
CA ALA A 263 -21.68 10.58 -6.77
C ALA A 263 -23.05 10.33 -7.44
N GLY A 264 -23.84 9.38 -6.92
CA GLY A 264 -25.13 8.99 -7.49
C GLY A 264 -25.01 8.13 -8.75
N ASP A 265 -23.81 7.58 -8.97
CA ASP A 265 -23.40 6.81 -10.15
C ASP A 265 -23.33 5.29 -9.87
N ILE A 266 -23.49 4.87 -8.61
CA ILE A 266 -23.66 3.47 -8.19
C ILE A 266 -25.01 3.31 -7.47
N VAL A 267 -25.77 2.27 -7.86
CA VAL A 267 -27.01 1.82 -7.20
C VAL A 267 -26.84 0.39 -6.71
N ALA A 268 -26.89 0.14 -5.40
CA ALA A 268 -26.82 -1.20 -4.81
C ALA A 268 -28.20 -1.73 -4.38
N PHE A 269 -28.47 -3.01 -4.66
CA PHE A 269 -29.74 -3.67 -4.30
C PHE A 269 -29.59 -5.18 -4.07
N LYS A 270 -30.46 -5.74 -3.22
CA LYS A 270 -30.54 -7.18 -2.89
C LYS A 270 -31.62 -7.87 -3.73
N ILE A 271 -31.34 -9.09 -4.20
CA ILE A 271 -32.30 -10.02 -4.80
C ILE A 271 -32.45 -11.27 -3.90
N GLU A 272 -33.67 -11.82 -3.86
CA GLU A 272 -34.02 -13.11 -3.25
C GLU A 272 -34.49 -14.07 -4.37
N ASN A 273 -33.63 -15.00 -4.76
CA ASN A 273 -33.85 -15.90 -5.89
C ASN A 273 -34.31 -17.29 -5.41
N TYR A 274 -35.63 -17.51 -5.44
CA TYR A 274 -36.27 -18.80 -5.14
C TYR A 274 -36.05 -19.81 -6.27
N LEU A 275 -35.08 -20.71 -6.10
CA LEU A 275 -34.86 -21.84 -6.99
C LEU A 275 -35.49 -23.11 -6.42
N ASP A 276 -35.80 -24.09 -7.28
CA ASP A 276 -36.36 -25.42 -6.90
C ASP A 276 -35.48 -26.25 -5.94
N MET A 277 -34.31 -25.74 -5.53
CA MET A 277 -33.33 -26.39 -4.65
C MET A 277 -32.83 -25.53 -3.49
N GLY A 278 -33.30 -24.28 -3.34
CA GLY A 278 -32.87 -23.36 -2.27
C GLY A 278 -33.19 -21.90 -2.60
N THR A 279 -33.14 -21.03 -1.58
CA THR A 279 -33.18 -19.58 -1.76
C THR A 279 -31.75 -19.06 -1.89
N LEU A 280 -31.45 -18.33 -2.97
CA LEU A 280 -30.16 -17.68 -3.18
C LEU A 280 -30.27 -16.18 -2.90
N TYR A 281 -29.33 -15.64 -2.13
CA TYR A 281 -29.25 -14.20 -1.87
C TYR A 281 -28.07 -13.59 -2.62
N GLU A 282 -28.36 -12.54 -3.37
CA GLU A 282 -27.40 -11.88 -4.25
C GLU A 282 -27.50 -10.37 -4.07
N ILE A 283 -26.34 -9.68 -4.07
CA ILE A 283 -26.27 -8.21 -4.08
C ILE A 283 -25.66 -7.77 -5.40
N TYR A 284 -26.37 -6.90 -6.08
CA TYR A 284 -25.98 -6.31 -7.34
C TYR A 284 -25.69 -4.83 -7.17
N ILE A 285 -24.70 -4.33 -7.92
CA ILE A 285 -24.53 -2.90 -8.18
C ILE A 285 -24.87 -2.61 -9.64
N CYS A 286 -25.44 -1.44 -9.88
CA CYS A 286 -25.64 -0.90 -11.22
C CYS A 286 -24.87 0.42 -11.33
N ARG A 287 -23.92 0.49 -12.27
CA ARG A 287 -23.09 1.68 -12.53
C ARG A 287 -23.77 2.61 -13.55
N ASP A 288 -23.34 3.87 -13.61
CA ASP A 288 -23.99 4.95 -14.37
C ASP A 288 -24.10 4.73 -15.89
N ASP A 289 -23.28 3.83 -16.42
CA ASP A 289 -23.24 3.39 -17.82
C ASP A 289 -24.29 2.31 -18.17
N GLY A 290 -25.03 1.81 -17.17
CA GLY A 290 -26.01 0.74 -17.31
C GLY A 290 -25.45 -0.67 -17.10
N VAL A 291 -24.18 -0.81 -16.72
CA VAL A 291 -23.62 -2.12 -16.38
C VAL A 291 -24.17 -2.58 -15.02
N LEU A 292 -24.81 -3.75 -15.04
CA LEU A 292 -25.24 -4.48 -13.84
C LEU A 292 -24.19 -5.53 -13.49
N GLU A 293 -23.68 -5.48 -12.27
CA GLU A 293 -22.59 -6.31 -11.77
C GLU A 293 -23.01 -6.98 -10.46
N LYS A 294 -22.82 -8.31 -10.35
CA LYS A 294 -23.07 -9.04 -9.11
C LYS A 294 -21.83 -9.01 -8.23
N VAL A 295 -21.93 -8.37 -7.08
CA VAL A 295 -20.82 -8.24 -6.10
C VAL A 295 -20.86 -9.35 -5.06
N VAL A 296 -22.06 -9.77 -4.64
CA VAL A 296 -22.25 -10.81 -3.60
C VAL A 296 -23.18 -11.90 -4.09
N SER A 297 -22.83 -13.15 -3.78
CA SER A 297 -23.59 -14.36 -4.07
C SER A 297 -23.36 -15.35 -2.92
N THR A 298 -24.40 -15.69 -2.15
CA THR A 298 -24.28 -16.66 -1.06
C THR A 298 -25.01 -17.96 -1.42
N ASP A 299 -24.26 -19.06 -1.42
CA ASP A 299 -24.73 -20.38 -1.90
C ASP A 299 -25.37 -21.27 -0.80
N ASP A 300 -25.33 -20.83 0.46
CA ASP A 300 -25.91 -21.49 1.64
C ASP A 300 -27.27 -20.89 2.05
N GLU A 301 -28.02 -21.56 2.95
CA GLU A 301 -29.35 -21.12 3.47
C GLU A 301 -29.29 -19.86 4.38
N HIS A 302 -28.27 -19.00 4.25
CA HIS A 302 -27.98 -17.88 5.14
C HIS A 302 -28.71 -16.59 4.71
N ASP A 303 -29.69 -16.14 5.50
CA ASP A 303 -30.43 -14.90 5.24
C ASP A 303 -29.52 -13.65 5.33
N ILE A 304 -29.20 -13.04 4.18
CA ILE A 304 -28.62 -11.68 4.11
C ILE A 304 -29.73 -10.67 4.47
N ASN A 305 -30.00 -10.46 5.76
CA ASN A 305 -31.11 -9.59 6.17
C ASN A 305 -30.82 -8.09 5.96
N TYR A 306 -29.55 -7.69 6.03
CA TYR A 306 -29.13 -6.29 5.87
C TYR A 306 -27.88 -6.16 5.00
N PHE A 307 -27.84 -5.11 4.19
CA PHE A 307 -26.63 -4.62 3.51
C PHE A 307 -26.58 -3.10 3.56
N LEU A 308 -25.38 -2.53 3.40
CA LEU A 308 -25.14 -1.10 3.25
C LEU A 308 -24.09 -0.86 2.16
N LEU A 309 -24.26 0.23 1.40
CA LEU A 309 -23.23 0.77 0.50
C LEU A 309 -22.51 1.93 1.23
N SER A 310 -21.18 1.97 1.20
CA SER A 310 -20.41 3.07 1.77
C SER A 310 -20.67 4.40 1.03
N HIS A 311 -20.39 5.51 1.71
CA HIS A 311 -20.73 6.85 1.19
C HIS A 311 -19.98 7.20 -0.10
N ASP A 312 -18.75 6.73 -0.30
CA ASP A 312 -18.00 6.83 -1.55
C ASP A 312 -18.49 5.86 -2.65
N GLY A 313 -19.05 4.71 -2.24
CA GLY A 313 -19.46 3.62 -3.11
C GLY A 313 -18.39 2.55 -3.35
N HIS A 314 -17.27 2.59 -2.61
CA HIS A 314 -16.18 1.62 -2.76
C HIS A 314 -16.37 0.33 -1.94
N TRP A 315 -17.33 0.28 -1.01
CA TRP A 315 -17.58 -0.89 -0.14
C TRP A 315 -19.05 -1.26 -0.01
N ILE A 316 -19.35 -2.55 0.02
CA ILE A 316 -20.62 -3.10 0.52
C ILE A 316 -20.39 -3.81 1.84
N ALA A 317 -21.05 -3.35 2.90
CA ALA A 317 -21.20 -4.10 4.13
C ALA A 317 -22.45 -4.99 4.06
N TYR A 318 -22.43 -6.21 4.60
CA TYR A 318 -23.64 -7.03 4.75
C TYR A 318 -23.57 -7.97 5.96
N GLN A 319 -24.74 -8.46 6.40
CA GLN A 319 -24.90 -9.30 7.59
C GLN A 319 -25.38 -10.71 7.23
N ASP A 320 -24.58 -11.71 7.60
CA ASP A 320 -24.96 -13.11 7.70
C ASP A 320 -25.61 -13.35 9.07
N THR A 321 -26.91 -13.59 9.06
CA THR A 321 -27.69 -13.70 10.30
C THR A 321 -27.71 -15.09 10.95
N GLU A 322 -27.31 -16.15 10.25
CA GLU A 322 -27.18 -17.47 10.88
C GLU A 322 -25.91 -17.54 11.73
N ASN A 323 -24.80 -17.01 11.21
CA ASN A 323 -23.50 -17.09 11.89
C ASN A 323 -23.14 -15.87 12.75
N ALA A 324 -23.97 -14.82 12.75
CA ALA A 324 -23.68 -13.52 13.41
C ALA A 324 -22.44 -12.78 12.86
N ILE A 325 -22.14 -12.99 11.57
CA ILE A 325 -20.96 -12.43 10.92
C ILE A 325 -21.38 -11.22 10.09
N PHE A 326 -20.54 -10.18 10.11
CA PHE A 326 -20.66 -9.06 9.20
C PHE A 326 -19.49 -9.11 8.22
N TYR A 327 -19.72 -8.74 6.98
CA TYR A 327 -18.73 -8.75 5.91
C TYR A 327 -18.64 -7.36 5.30
N THR A 328 -17.47 -6.95 4.83
CA THR A 328 -17.30 -5.77 3.96
C THR A 328 -16.51 -6.17 2.72
N ILE A 329 -17.07 -5.97 1.54
CA ILE A 329 -16.42 -6.27 0.25
C ILE A 329 -16.12 -4.97 -0.48
N ASN A 330 -14.87 -4.81 -0.93
CA ASN A 330 -14.49 -3.72 -1.83
C ASN A 330 -15.05 -3.97 -3.23
N ILE A 331 -15.68 -2.96 -3.82
CA ILE A 331 -16.35 -3.04 -5.14
C ILE A 331 -15.37 -3.06 -6.32
N ASP A 332 -14.16 -2.50 -6.17
CA ASP A 332 -13.22 -2.33 -7.28
C ASP A 332 -12.17 -3.45 -7.37
N ASP A 333 -11.74 -4.03 -6.24
CA ASP A 333 -10.77 -5.13 -6.21
C ASP A 333 -11.30 -6.46 -5.64
N GLY A 334 -12.52 -6.47 -5.08
CA GLY A 334 -13.14 -7.67 -4.50
C GLY A 334 -12.61 -8.08 -3.12
N THR A 335 -11.81 -7.24 -2.45
CA THR A 335 -11.26 -7.54 -1.12
C THR A 335 -12.36 -7.66 -0.07
N GLU A 336 -12.51 -8.85 0.50
CA GLU A 336 -13.45 -9.14 1.59
C GLU A 336 -12.76 -9.05 2.97
N TYR A 337 -13.37 -8.34 3.91
CA TYR A 337 -13.08 -8.43 5.34
C TYR A 337 -14.26 -9.03 6.10
N ARG A 338 -13.95 -9.82 7.14
CA ARG A 338 -14.91 -10.68 7.85
C ARG A 338 -14.86 -10.39 9.36
N TYR A 339 -15.96 -9.87 9.90
CA TYR A 339 -16.12 -9.41 11.26
C TYR A 339 -16.87 -10.47 12.09
N GLU A 340 -16.12 -11.30 12.82
CA GLU A 340 -16.72 -12.24 13.77
C GLU A 340 -17.18 -11.51 15.05
N MET A 341 -18.45 -11.70 15.43
CA MET A 341 -18.95 -11.32 16.75
C MET A 341 -18.35 -12.23 17.84
N THR A 342 -17.19 -11.85 18.39
CA THR A 342 -16.46 -12.65 19.39
C THR A 342 -17.07 -12.69 20.80
N ASP A 343 -18.16 -11.96 21.07
CA ASP A 343 -18.83 -11.94 22.39
C ASP A 343 -19.70 -13.18 22.60
N LYS A 344 -19.33 -13.99 23.59
CA LYS A 344 -19.96 -15.28 23.92
C LYS A 344 -21.27 -15.15 24.71
N ASP A 345 -21.66 -13.93 25.09
CA ASP A 345 -22.89 -13.66 25.84
C ASP A 345 -24.09 -13.28 24.92
N VAL A 346 -23.93 -13.28 23.58
CA VAL A 346 -25.03 -13.05 22.63
C VAL A 346 -25.80 -14.36 22.38
N GLU A 347 -26.89 -14.58 23.11
CA GLU A 347 -27.76 -15.77 22.95
C GLU A 347 -28.64 -15.72 21.67
N ASP A 348 -28.68 -14.60 20.94
CA ASP A 348 -29.55 -14.38 19.77
C ASP A 348 -28.92 -13.38 18.77
N PRO A 349 -28.53 -13.82 17.55
CA PRO A 349 -27.83 -12.98 16.58
C PRO A 349 -28.74 -11.97 15.87
N TYR A 350 -30.07 -12.19 15.88
CA TYR A 350 -31.05 -11.27 15.29
C TYR A 350 -31.23 -9.97 16.09
N GLN A 351 -30.49 -9.79 17.18
CA GLN A 351 -30.57 -8.59 18.03
C GLN A 351 -29.78 -7.38 17.51
N TYR A 352 -28.91 -7.55 16.50
CA TYR A 352 -28.08 -6.48 15.91
C TYR A 352 -28.48 -6.21 14.46
N GLU A 353 -28.72 -4.93 14.17
CA GLU A 353 -28.99 -4.38 12.84
C GLU A 353 -27.75 -3.62 12.33
N LEU A 354 -27.33 -3.87 11.09
CA LEU A 354 -26.24 -3.15 10.43
C LEU A 354 -26.72 -1.74 10.02
N THR A 355 -26.10 -0.68 10.53
CA THR A 355 -26.60 0.71 10.37
C THR A 355 -25.66 1.71 9.71
N ASP A 356 -24.34 1.51 9.71
CA ASP A 356 -23.40 2.33 8.93
C ASP A 356 -22.06 1.61 8.66
N VAL A 357 -21.30 2.07 7.66
CA VAL A 357 -19.95 1.61 7.28
C VAL A 357 -19.09 2.78 6.76
N SER A 358 -17.82 2.86 7.18
CA SER A 358 -16.89 3.91 6.75
C SER A 358 -16.37 3.73 5.31
N GLU A 359 -15.91 4.83 4.68
CA GLU A 359 -15.36 4.85 3.30
C GLU A 359 -14.08 3.99 3.13
N ASP A 360 -13.36 3.71 4.22
CA ASP A 360 -12.20 2.79 4.24
C ASP A 360 -12.57 1.37 4.73
N ALA A 361 -13.84 1.12 5.03
CA ALA A 361 -14.37 -0.03 5.74
C ALA A 361 -13.58 -0.44 7.00
N SER A 362 -12.91 0.51 7.69
CA SER A 362 -12.24 0.21 8.97
C SER A 362 -13.20 0.12 10.17
N TRP A 363 -14.44 0.62 10.02
CA TRP A 363 -15.47 0.61 11.06
C TRP A 363 -16.83 0.14 10.55
N LEU A 364 -17.51 -0.67 11.38
CA LEU A 364 -18.94 -0.98 11.25
C LEU A 364 -19.73 -0.42 12.45
N LEU A 365 -20.87 0.23 12.16
CA LEU A 365 -21.82 0.70 13.17
C LEU A 365 -23.02 -0.26 13.27
N LEU A 366 -23.10 -0.97 14.40
CA LEU A 366 -24.09 -2.01 14.65
C LEU A 366 -25.05 -1.59 15.77
N ASN A 367 -26.35 -1.57 15.45
CA ASN A 367 -27.40 -1.15 16.36
C ASN A 367 -28.06 -2.37 17.01
N GLY A 368 -27.68 -2.67 18.25
CA GLY A 368 -28.24 -3.76 19.03
C GLY A 368 -29.42 -3.31 19.90
N THR A 369 -30.42 -4.17 20.06
CA THR A 369 -31.66 -3.87 20.84
C THR A 369 -31.44 -3.27 22.25
N ASP A 370 -30.35 -3.62 22.94
CA ASP A 370 -29.92 -3.01 24.21
C ASP A 370 -28.59 -2.21 24.11
N HIS A 371 -27.82 -2.33 23.02
CA HIS A 371 -26.42 -1.90 22.91
C HIS A 371 -26.04 -1.41 21.51
N ILE A 372 -25.45 -0.22 21.37
CA ILE A 372 -24.74 0.15 20.14
C ILE A 372 -23.30 -0.37 20.25
N LYS A 373 -22.80 -0.95 19.14
CA LYS A 373 -21.45 -1.49 19.02
C LYS A 373 -20.78 -0.89 17.78
N ILE A 374 -19.75 -0.06 17.99
CA ILE A 374 -18.78 0.22 16.94
C ILE A 374 -17.70 -0.88 17.02
N THR A 375 -17.35 -1.49 15.89
CA THR A 375 -16.30 -2.52 15.80
C THR A 375 -15.28 -2.11 14.74
N ASP A 376 -13.99 -2.23 15.05
CA ASP A 376 -12.90 -2.02 14.11
C ASP A 376 -12.60 -3.27 13.28
N ARG A 377 -11.82 -3.10 12.21
CA ARG A 377 -11.37 -4.17 11.30
C ARG A 377 -10.68 -5.38 11.96
N GLU A 378 -10.05 -5.21 13.12
CA GLU A 378 -9.42 -6.30 13.88
C GLU A 378 -10.36 -6.94 14.92
N GLY A 379 -11.51 -6.33 15.21
CA GLY A 379 -12.45 -6.73 16.26
C GLY A 379 -11.99 -6.43 17.69
N GLU A 380 -10.76 -5.94 17.88
CA GLU A 380 -10.16 -5.69 19.20
C GLU A 380 -10.67 -4.39 19.85
N ASN A 381 -10.89 -3.32 19.08
CA ASN A 381 -11.36 -2.02 19.57
C ASN A 381 -12.88 -1.88 19.46
N THR A 382 -13.60 -2.80 20.12
CA THR A 382 -15.05 -2.69 20.27
C THR A 382 -15.43 -1.54 21.22
N LEU A 383 -16.13 -0.52 20.71
CA LEU A 383 -16.80 0.50 21.53
C LEU A 383 -18.26 0.07 21.79
N THR A 384 -18.53 -0.58 22.93
CA THR A 384 -19.90 -0.90 23.38
C THR A 384 -20.44 0.14 24.37
N THR A 385 -21.67 0.61 24.20
CA THR A 385 -22.33 1.57 25.11
C THR A 385 -22.84 0.94 26.43
N ARG A 386 -22.01 0.12 27.09
CA ARG A 386 -22.44 -0.88 28.10
C ARG A 386 -22.28 -0.48 29.58
N ASP A 387 -22.54 0.78 29.99
CA ASP A 387 -22.33 1.19 31.40
C ASP A 387 -23.37 2.17 32.02
N TYR A 388 -24.67 1.87 31.89
CA TYR A 388 -25.71 2.43 32.78
C TYR A 388 -26.71 1.37 33.27
N ARG A 389 -26.39 0.70 34.38
CA ARG A 389 -27.33 -0.19 35.09
C ARG A 389 -28.09 0.55 36.19
N TYR A 390 -29.35 0.92 35.93
CA TYR A 390 -30.34 1.19 36.98
C TYR A 390 -31.37 0.07 37.10
N THR A 391 -31.75 -0.28 38.33
CA THR A 391 -32.63 -1.41 38.62
C THR A 391 -34.07 -1.00 38.92
N THR A 392 -35.00 -1.83 38.44
CA THR A 392 -36.40 -2.05 38.89
C THR A 392 -37.54 -1.14 38.43
N TYR A 393 -38.41 -1.75 37.60
CA TYR A 393 -39.87 -1.56 37.54
C TYR A 393 -40.45 -0.28 36.90
N GLY A 394 -39.94 0.08 35.72
CA GLY A 394 -40.67 0.86 34.70
C GLY A 394 -41.01 -0.01 33.47
N LYS A 395 -42.00 0.39 32.66
CA LYS A 395 -42.24 -0.19 31.32
C LYS A 395 -41.69 0.80 30.29
N ALA A 396 -40.38 0.84 30.13
CA ALA A 396 -39.76 1.56 29.03
C ALA A 396 -40.24 0.92 27.71
N VAL A 397 -40.66 1.77 26.77
CA VAL A 397 -40.92 1.38 25.38
C VAL A 397 -39.75 1.94 24.59
N TRP A 398 -38.75 1.11 24.37
CA TRP A 398 -37.63 1.44 23.49
C TRP A 398 -38.12 1.31 22.05
N SER A 399 -37.98 2.39 21.28
CA SER A 399 -38.11 2.38 19.83
C SER A 399 -36.73 2.41 19.21
N THR A 400 -36.53 1.60 18.18
CA THR A 400 -35.29 1.54 17.40
C THR A 400 -34.97 2.91 16.79
N PHE A 401 -33.80 3.44 17.08
CA PHE A 401 -33.25 4.65 16.47
C PHE A 401 -31.80 4.39 16.05
N GLY A 402 -31.45 4.70 14.81
CA GLY A 402 -30.10 4.56 14.29
C GLY A 402 -29.19 5.70 14.73
N GLY A 403 -27.89 5.41 14.82
CA GLY A 403 -26.84 6.42 14.68
C GLY A 403 -26.41 6.53 13.21
N CYS A 404 -25.49 7.44 12.93
CA CYS A 404 -24.70 7.44 11.70
C CYS A 404 -23.25 7.81 12.03
N LEU A 405 -22.35 7.46 11.11
CA LEU A 405 -20.98 7.94 11.05
C LEU A 405 -20.94 9.27 10.27
N SER A 406 -19.82 9.99 10.36
CA SER A 406 -19.36 10.84 9.25
C SER A 406 -18.55 9.99 8.28
N ASN A 407 -18.52 10.36 6.99
CA ASN A 407 -17.94 9.51 5.95
C ASN A 407 -16.45 9.19 6.19
N ASP A 408 -15.71 10.16 6.71
CA ASP A 408 -14.29 10.06 7.11
C ASP A 408 -14.06 9.20 8.38
N GLY A 409 -15.12 8.64 8.97
CA GLY A 409 -15.10 7.89 10.23
C GLY A 409 -14.79 8.75 11.48
N THR A 410 -14.58 10.06 11.36
CA THR A 410 -14.09 10.88 12.48
C THR A 410 -15.16 11.37 13.46
N ALA A 411 -16.44 11.08 13.23
CA ALA A 411 -17.52 11.38 14.17
C ALA A 411 -18.63 10.33 14.15
N CYS A 412 -19.25 10.09 15.31
CA CYS A 412 -20.52 9.38 15.40
C CYS A 412 -21.49 10.12 16.34
N VAL A 413 -22.72 10.35 15.88
CA VAL A 413 -23.71 11.17 16.61
C VAL A 413 -24.72 10.26 17.30
N PHE A 414 -24.57 10.11 18.62
CA PHE A 414 -25.51 9.37 19.46
C PHE A 414 -26.50 10.30 20.17
N VAL A 415 -27.79 10.08 19.97
CA VAL A 415 -28.88 10.77 20.68
C VAL A 415 -29.54 9.81 21.67
N ALA A 416 -28.94 9.66 22.85
CA ALA A 416 -29.52 8.89 23.94
C ALA A 416 -30.40 9.77 24.84
N THR A 417 -31.68 9.41 24.99
CA THR A 417 -32.66 10.11 25.82
C THR A 417 -33.06 9.27 27.05
N ASP A 418 -32.61 9.69 28.24
CA ASP A 418 -33.16 9.18 29.50
C ASP A 418 -34.53 9.82 29.77
N ILE A 419 -35.58 9.08 29.40
CA ILE A 419 -36.99 9.49 29.54
C ILE A 419 -37.43 9.49 31.02
N GLU A 420 -36.80 8.71 31.91
CA GLU A 420 -37.28 8.57 33.30
C GLU A 420 -36.79 9.69 34.23
N ASN A 421 -35.64 10.33 33.95
CA ASN A 421 -35.04 11.34 34.84
C ASN A 421 -35.15 12.80 34.37
N GLY A 422 -35.54 13.07 33.11
CA GLY A 422 -35.75 14.45 32.61
C GLY A 422 -34.50 15.32 32.55
N ALA A 423 -33.32 14.69 32.49
CA ALA A 423 -32.01 15.35 32.50
C ALA A 423 -31.17 14.90 31.29
N SER A 424 -31.60 15.27 30.09
CA SER A 424 -30.92 14.96 28.83
C SER A 424 -29.62 15.76 28.68
N TYR A 425 -28.53 15.04 28.40
CA TYR A 425 -27.26 15.58 27.92
C TYR A 425 -26.85 14.78 26.68
N PRO A 426 -27.02 15.28 25.44
CA PRO A 426 -26.46 14.62 24.27
C PRO A 426 -24.93 14.62 24.39
N GLN A 427 -24.32 13.43 24.38
CA GLN A 427 -22.87 13.28 24.33
C GLN A 427 -22.47 12.87 22.91
N VAL A 428 -22.02 13.86 22.14
CA VAL A 428 -21.47 13.65 20.81
C VAL A 428 -20.05 13.09 20.96
N TYR A 429 -19.81 11.89 20.43
CA TYR A 429 -18.49 11.29 20.37
C TYR A 429 -17.88 11.60 19.00
N VAL A 430 -17.27 12.79 18.90
CA VAL A 430 -16.34 13.08 17.82
C VAL A 430 -15.07 12.28 18.11
N ALA A 431 -14.63 11.43 17.18
CA ALA A 431 -13.29 10.87 17.23
C ALA A 431 -12.26 11.99 17.02
N ALA A 432 -10.98 11.70 17.24
CA ALA A 432 -9.95 12.74 17.26
C ALA A 432 -9.70 13.32 15.85
N THR A 433 -10.39 14.40 15.50
CA THR A 433 -10.17 15.17 14.26
C THR A 433 -8.69 15.54 14.14
N GLY A 434 -8.08 15.22 13.00
CA GLY A 434 -6.64 15.42 12.78
C GLY A 434 -6.17 16.85 13.07
N ILE A 435 -4.96 16.99 13.62
CA ILE A 435 -4.43 18.28 14.04
C ILE A 435 -3.92 19.05 12.82
N VAL A 436 -4.73 19.99 12.34
CA VAL A 436 -4.38 20.85 11.20
C VAL A 436 -3.38 21.94 11.61
N VAL A 437 -2.17 21.90 11.03
CA VAL A 437 -1.17 22.99 11.09
C VAL A 437 -1.56 24.07 10.08
N ASN A 438 -1.77 25.30 10.55
CA ASN A 438 -2.32 26.40 9.73
C ASN A 438 -1.43 27.66 9.67
N THR A 439 -0.18 27.57 10.15
CA THR A 439 0.80 28.67 10.06
C THR A 439 2.25 28.14 10.15
N THR A 440 3.21 28.80 9.48
CA THR A 440 4.63 28.38 9.49
C THR A 440 5.42 28.77 10.75
N GLY A 441 4.72 29.18 11.82
CA GLY A 441 5.30 29.56 13.10
C GLY A 441 6.07 28.44 13.81
N ASP A 442 6.77 28.81 14.89
CA ASP A 442 7.53 27.88 15.75
C ASP A 442 7.23 28.09 17.25
N GLU A 443 6.16 28.82 17.51
CA GLU A 443 5.64 29.08 18.83
C GLU A 443 5.07 27.78 19.40
N SER A 444 5.27 27.57 20.71
CA SER A 444 4.57 26.51 21.44
C SER A 444 3.14 26.94 21.69
N ASP A 445 2.23 25.97 21.82
CA ASP A 445 0.87 26.20 22.30
C ASP A 445 0.85 27.01 23.61
N ALA A 446 -0.12 27.93 23.73
CA ALA A 446 -0.17 28.94 24.78
C ALA A 446 -0.85 28.44 26.07
N ASP A 447 -1.88 27.59 25.98
CA ASP A 447 -2.51 26.94 27.14
C ASP A 447 -2.74 25.45 26.90
N LYS A 448 -1.74 24.65 27.28
CA LYS A 448 -1.66 23.18 27.10
C LYS A 448 -2.63 22.39 27.99
N SER A 449 -3.78 22.97 28.31
CA SER A 449 -4.77 22.43 29.23
C SER A 449 -6.23 22.76 28.89
N ASP A 450 -6.51 23.48 27.80
CA ASP A 450 -7.89 23.80 27.35
C ASP A 450 -8.37 22.98 26.12
N ASP A 451 -7.52 22.08 25.62
CA ASP A 451 -7.74 21.25 24.42
C ASP A 451 -7.90 22.05 23.11
N VAL A 452 -7.44 23.32 23.06
CA VAL A 452 -7.52 24.21 21.90
C VAL A 452 -6.14 24.76 21.53
N ILE A 453 -5.56 24.25 20.44
CA ILE A 453 -4.21 24.66 20.00
C ILE A 453 -4.23 26.10 19.45
N ASP A 454 -3.78 27.07 20.25
CA ASP A 454 -3.60 28.46 19.82
C ASP A 454 -2.33 29.09 20.40
N VAL A 455 -1.38 29.43 19.54
CA VAL A 455 -0.10 30.03 19.95
C VAL A 455 -0.16 31.53 20.27
N ASP A 456 -1.25 32.26 19.97
CA ASP A 456 -1.45 33.64 20.45
C ASP A 456 -2.94 33.98 20.66
N LEU A 457 -3.43 33.72 21.88
CA LEU A 457 -4.76 34.02 22.45
C LEU A 457 -5.28 35.48 22.29
N LYS A 458 -4.56 36.35 21.60
CA LYS A 458 -4.94 37.74 21.25
C LYS A 458 -5.19 37.96 19.77
N LYS A 459 -4.68 37.06 18.91
CA LYS A 459 -4.97 37.03 17.47
C LYS A 459 -6.34 36.35 17.28
N LYS A 460 -6.95 36.50 16.10
CA LYS A 460 -8.31 35.99 15.85
C LYS A 460 -8.26 34.63 15.16
N GLY A 461 -8.96 33.67 15.73
CA GLY A 461 -8.93 32.26 15.29
C GLY A 461 -7.71 31.56 15.88
N ASN A 462 -7.73 30.23 15.86
CA ASN A 462 -6.69 29.40 16.47
C ASN A 462 -5.45 29.36 15.55
N GLN A 463 -4.24 29.44 16.10
CA GLN A 463 -3.02 29.16 15.33
C GLN A 463 -2.34 27.90 15.81
N CYS A 464 -2.30 26.91 14.93
CA CYS A 464 -1.59 25.67 15.11
C CYS A 464 -0.28 25.69 14.31
N THR A 465 0.85 25.59 15.01
CA THR A 465 2.18 25.37 14.42
C THR A 465 2.50 23.88 14.47
N LEU A 466 3.41 23.40 13.61
CA LEU A 466 3.92 22.02 13.71
C LEU A 466 4.53 21.72 15.10
N ARG A 467 5.11 22.72 15.77
CA ARG A 467 5.55 22.57 17.16
C ARG A 467 4.38 22.31 18.09
N ALA A 468 3.34 23.12 18.02
CA ALA A 468 2.17 23.03 18.89
C ALA A 468 1.44 21.69 18.67
N ALA A 469 1.23 21.29 17.41
CA ALA A 469 0.66 20.00 17.03
C ALA A 469 1.45 18.81 17.61
N ILE A 470 2.79 18.80 17.48
CA ILE A 470 3.62 17.75 18.07
C ILE A 470 3.56 17.80 19.59
N GLU A 471 3.51 18.97 20.25
CA GLU A 471 3.33 19.04 21.70
C GLU A 471 1.98 18.47 22.16
N GLU A 472 0.94 18.60 21.32
CA GLU A 472 -0.41 18.13 21.60
C GLU A 472 -0.61 16.63 21.37
N CYS A 473 -0.20 16.06 20.23
CA CYS A 473 -0.18 14.59 20.05
C CYS A 473 0.67 13.87 21.13
N ASN A 474 1.69 14.53 21.66
CA ASN A 474 2.48 14.03 22.80
C ASN A 474 1.76 14.13 24.16
N ARG A 475 0.71 14.95 24.29
CA ARG A 475 -0.17 15.06 25.46
C ARG A 475 -1.32 14.05 25.37
N GLN A 476 -1.86 13.85 24.18
CA GLN A 476 -2.93 12.89 23.86
C GLN A 476 -2.42 11.43 23.74
N SER A 477 -3.23 10.55 23.16
CA SER A 477 -2.88 9.16 22.81
C SER A 477 -1.81 9.08 21.71
N GLY A 478 -1.88 9.96 20.71
CA GLY A 478 -1.05 10.03 19.50
C GLY A 478 -1.73 10.96 18.49
N GLY A 479 -1.72 10.62 17.20
CA GLY A 479 -2.65 11.16 16.21
C GLY A 479 -2.02 11.60 14.88
N THR A 480 -2.88 12.01 13.94
CA THR A 480 -2.47 12.55 12.64
C THR A 480 -2.35 14.06 12.70
N ILE A 481 -1.25 14.59 12.16
CA ILE A 481 -0.98 16.01 11.97
C ILE A 481 -1.04 16.31 10.47
N THR A 482 -1.97 17.17 10.07
CA THR A 482 -2.25 17.58 8.69
C THR A 482 -1.90 19.06 8.49
N PHE A 483 -2.01 19.60 7.27
CA PHE A 483 -1.57 20.96 6.94
C PHE A 483 -2.59 21.71 6.06
N ASP A 484 -3.05 22.87 6.53
CA ASP A 484 -3.80 23.87 5.74
C ASP A 484 -3.19 25.25 6.02
N ILE A 485 -1.96 25.46 5.53
CA ILE A 485 -1.28 26.74 5.65
C ILE A 485 -1.76 27.63 4.49
N PRO A 486 -2.36 28.80 4.76
CA PRO A 486 -2.85 29.68 3.72
C PRO A 486 -1.69 30.37 2.99
N THR A 487 -1.83 30.63 1.70
CA THR A 487 -0.87 31.38 0.86
C THR A 487 -0.67 32.86 1.25
N THR A 488 -1.29 33.29 2.36
CA THR A 488 -1.08 34.60 3.01
C THR A 488 -0.19 34.51 4.26
N ASP A 489 0.23 33.31 4.67
CA ASP A 489 1.19 33.11 5.76
C ASP A 489 2.59 33.61 5.37
N ALA A 490 3.35 34.10 6.35
CA ALA A 490 4.64 34.74 6.14
C ALA A 490 5.76 33.78 5.67
N GLY A 491 5.56 32.46 5.77
CA GLY A 491 6.48 31.44 5.25
C GLY A 491 6.12 30.91 3.85
N TYR A 492 5.04 31.39 3.22
CA TYR A 492 4.71 31.02 1.84
C TYR A 492 5.61 31.74 0.82
N SER A 493 6.08 31.00 -0.19
CA SER A 493 6.80 31.52 -1.35
C SER A 493 6.20 30.98 -2.64
N SER A 494 5.67 31.88 -3.47
CA SER A 494 5.10 31.58 -4.80
C SER A 494 6.17 31.39 -5.89
N THR A 495 7.29 30.75 -5.56
CA THR A 495 8.40 30.50 -6.49
C THR A 495 8.42 29.01 -6.83
N GLY A 496 8.34 28.66 -8.11
CA GLY A 496 8.17 27.26 -8.54
C GLY A 496 6.73 26.78 -8.28
N THR A 497 6.60 25.58 -7.73
CA THR A 497 5.31 24.93 -7.37
C THR A 497 4.59 25.56 -6.18
N GLY A 498 5.19 26.53 -5.49
CA GLY A 498 4.71 27.03 -4.21
C GLY A 498 5.32 26.24 -3.06
N THR A 499 5.77 26.94 -2.01
CA THR A 499 6.43 26.32 -0.84
C THR A 499 6.01 27.00 0.46
N PHE A 500 5.80 26.21 1.52
CA PHE A 500 5.44 26.65 2.86
C PHE A 500 6.58 26.33 3.83
N THR A 501 7.46 27.32 4.09
CA THR A 501 8.72 27.08 4.82
C THR A 501 8.57 27.26 6.32
N ILE A 502 8.36 26.15 7.04
CA ILE A 502 8.42 26.09 8.50
C ILE A 502 9.88 26.20 8.94
N SER A 503 10.22 27.22 9.72
CA SER A 503 11.59 27.49 10.19
C SER A 503 11.71 27.44 11.72
N PRO A 504 11.93 26.25 12.34
CA PRO A 504 12.09 26.16 13.78
C PRO A 504 13.25 27.03 14.31
N LYS A 505 13.02 27.71 15.45
CA LYS A 505 13.95 28.61 16.14
C LYS A 505 14.76 27.89 17.23
N LYS A 506 14.42 26.62 17.47
CA LYS A 506 14.97 25.65 18.43
C LYS A 506 14.55 24.25 17.97
N SER A 507 15.13 23.18 18.51
CA SER A 507 14.71 21.80 18.21
C SER A 507 13.20 21.59 18.40
N LEU A 508 12.56 20.84 17.48
CA LEU A 508 11.16 20.43 17.64
C LEU A 508 10.98 19.55 18.90
N PRO A 509 9.75 19.39 19.43
CA PRO A 509 9.50 18.52 20.56
C PRO A 509 9.79 17.07 20.17
N VAL A 510 10.31 16.28 21.11
CA VAL A 510 10.56 14.85 20.88
C VAL A 510 9.24 14.09 20.90
N ILE A 511 8.99 13.29 19.86
CA ILE A 511 7.85 12.39 19.70
C ILE A 511 8.01 11.17 20.62
N LYS A 512 6.93 10.80 21.31
CA LYS A 512 6.87 9.73 22.34
C LYS A 512 5.62 8.84 22.20
N LYS A 513 4.86 9.05 21.14
CA LYS A 513 3.55 8.50 20.81
C LYS A 513 3.51 8.24 19.32
N ASP A 514 2.58 7.40 18.90
CA ASP A 514 2.34 7.12 17.49
C ASP A 514 1.80 8.38 16.81
N ILE A 515 2.54 8.91 15.83
CA ILE A 515 2.18 10.14 15.10
C ILE A 515 2.37 9.92 13.60
N THR A 516 1.35 10.30 12.83
CA THR A 516 1.46 10.52 11.39
C THR A 516 1.62 12.02 11.13
N ILE A 517 2.63 12.42 10.38
CA ILE A 517 2.82 13.80 9.90
C ILE A 517 2.59 13.78 8.39
N ASP A 518 1.42 14.22 7.95
CA ASP A 518 0.99 14.11 6.56
C ASP A 518 0.92 15.47 5.88
N ALA A 519 2.01 15.85 5.21
CA ALA A 519 2.08 17.08 4.44
C ALA A 519 1.44 16.99 3.04
N THR A 520 0.98 15.81 2.58
CA THR A 520 0.23 15.70 1.32
C THR A 520 -1.15 16.38 1.41
N THR A 521 -1.65 16.56 2.64
CA THR A 521 -2.89 17.30 2.92
C THR A 521 -2.81 18.81 2.64
N GLN A 522 -1.60 19.37 2.50
CA GLN A 522 -1.41 20.72 1.97
C GLN A 522 -1.61 20.69 0.45
N GLY A 523 -2.68 21.32 -0.06
CA GLY A 523 -3.05 21.28 -1.49
C GLY A 523 -2.01 21.88 -2.46
N ASP A 524 -2.18 23.13 -2.88
CA ASP A 524 -1.26 23.77 -3.84
C ASP A 524 0.07 24.19 -3.15
N GLY A 525 1.00 23.25 -3.00
CA GLY A 525 2.43 23.54 -2.75
C GLY A 525 3.09 22.69 -1.65
N ILE A 526 4.43 22.66 -1.67
CA ILE A 526 5.24 21.74 -0.85
C ILE A 526 5.50 22.32 0.56
N VAL A 527 5.27 21.52 1.60
CA VAL A 527 5.67 21.88 2.98
C VAL A 527 7.17 21.63 3.18
N VAL A 528 7.89 22.64 3.64
CA VAL A 528 9.35 22.60 3.81
C VAL A 528 9.74 22.86 5.26
N LEU A 529 10.21 21.83 5.95
CA LEU A 529 10.78 21.92 7.29
C LEU A 529 12.28 22.26 7.20
N SER A 530 12.64 23.51 7.54
CA SER A 530 14.00 24.05 7.36
C SER A 530 14.75 24.29 8.68
N GLY A 531 15.87 23.59 8.85
CA GLY A 531 16.68 23.56 10.07
C GLY A 531 17.65 24.71 10.30
N GLU A 532 17.81 25.63 9.34
CA GLU A 532 18.78 26.74 9.37
C GLU A 532 18.81 27.52 10.70
N LYS A 533 17.64 27.66 11.33
CA LYS A 533 17.40 28.50 12.52
C LYS A 533 17.22 27.66 13.80
N ALA A 534 17.23 26.33 13.69
CA ALA A 534 16.81 25.40 14.74
C ALA A 534 17.89 25.12 15.80
N GLY A 535 19.08 25.71 15.65
CA GLY A 535 20.22 25.55 16.55
C GLY A 535 21.19 24.44 16.13
N LYS A 536 22.30 24.31 16.86
CA LYS A 536 23.37 23.32 16.58
C LYS A 536 23.05 21.94 17.17
N LYS A 537 23.33 20.86 16.43
CA LYS A 537 22.99 19.47 16.81
C LYS A 537 21.49 19.25 16.99
N THR A 538 20.70 20.00 16.22
CA THR A 538 19.24 19.85 16.15
C THR A 538 18.90 19.00 14.94
N ASN A 539 18.16 17.92 15.16
CA ASN A 539 17.55 17.13 14.11
C ASN A 539 16.23 17.77 13.64
N GLY A 540 15.75 17.41 12.44
CA GLY A 540 14.44 17.81 11.95
C GLY A 540 13.32 17.17 12.76
N LEU A 541 13.07 15.89 12.52
CA LEU A 541 12.15 15.08 13.31
C LEU A 541 12.92 14.17 14.27
N LYS A 542 12.36 13.95 15.46
CA LYS A 542 12.93 13.04 16.45
C LYS A 542 11.88 12.26 17.23
N CYS A 543 11.83 10.95 17.00
CA CYS A 543 11.07 10.02 17.83
C CYS A 543 11.95 9.39 18.93
N LYS A 544 11.31 8.90 19.99
CA LYS A 544 11.90 8.14 21.10
C LYS A 544 11.02 6.99 21.62
N LYS A 545 9.77 6.90 21.16
CA LYS A 545 8.81 5.85 21.44
C LYS A 545 7.62 6.05 20.51
N GLY A 546 7.07 4.96 20.01
CA GLY A 546 5.91 4.97 19.14
C GLY A 546 6.31 5.06 17.67
N LYS A 547 5.36 4.67 16.84
CA LYS A 547 5.48 4.68 15.37
C LYS A 547 5.56 6.11 14.85
N LEU A 548 6.27 6.31 13.75
CA LEU A 548 6.33 7.59 13.06
C LEU A 548 6.10 7.34 11.57
N THR A 549 5.04 7.95 11.05
CA THR A 549 4.77 8.04 9.61
C THR A 549 5.00 9.48 9.17
N VAL A 550 5.73 9.69 8.07
CA VAL A 550 5.96 11.01 7.48
C VAL A 550 5.62 10.96 6.00
N LYS A 551 4.69 11.80 5.53
CA LYS A 551 4.27 11.89 4.13
C LYS A 551 4.48 13.27 3.53
N GLY A 552 4.89 13.38 2.27
CA GLY A 552 4.84 14.61 1.46
C GLY A 552 5.71 15.79 1.93
N LEU A 553 6.72 15.54 2.78
CA LEU A 553 7.44 16.58 3.53
C LEU A 553 8.89 16.73 3.10
N THR A 554 9.33 17.94 2.72
CA THR A 554 10.76 18.24 2.54
C THR A 554 11.41 18.61 3.87
N ILE A 555 12.45 17.89 4.30
CA ILE A 555 13.21 18.13 5.54
C ILE A 555 14.66 18.47 5.20
N LYS A 556 15.12 19.70 5.51
CA LYS A 556 16.49 20.10 5.13
C LYS A 556 17.22 21.10 6.01
N ASN A 557 18.55 21.15 5.84
CA ASN A 557 19.49 22.05 6.52
C ASN A 557 19.45 21.97 8.06
N PHE A 558 19.16 20.79 8.61
CA PHE A 558 19.35 20.51 10.03
C PHE A 558 20.81 20.22 10.35
N SER A 559 21.28 20.71 11.50
CA SER A 559 22.67 20.51 11.96
C SER A 559 22.86 19.22 12.78
N GLY A 560 22.03 18.24 12.46
CA GLY A 560 21.90 16.89 12.99
C GLY A 560 21.25 16.04 11.90
N CYS A 561 20.53 14.98 12.27
CA CYS A 561 19.83 14.15 11.28
C CYS A 561 18.59 14.86 10.72
N GLY A 562 18.17 14.54 9.49
CA GLY A 562 16.86 14.96 8.98
C GLY A 562 15.73 14.32 9.79
N ILE A 563 15.68 13.00 9.83
CA ILE A 563 14.80 12.19 10.70
C ILE A 563 15.67 11.33 11.61
N LYS A 564 15.37 11.29 12.92
CA LYS A 564 15.92 10.27 13.83
C LYS A 564 14.85 9.56 14.65
N MET A 565 14.59 8.30 14.33
CA MET A 565 13.88 7.35 15.18
C MET A 565 14.83 6.87 16.30
N GLN A 566 14.31 6.73 17.53
CA GLN A 566 15.02 6.12 18.67
C GLN A 566 14.12 5.13 19.42
N SER A 567 13.26 4.46 18.65
CA SER A 567 12.26 3.49 19.11
C SER A 567 12.62 2.10 18.59
N GLU A 568 12.03 1.08 19.20
CA GLU A 568 11.97 -0.29 18.65
C GLU A 568 10.85 -0.40 17.59
N ASP A 569 9.98 0.60 17.47
CA ASP A 569 8.95 0.74 16.44
C ASP A 569 9.54 1.10 15.06
N ASP A 570 8.85 0.71 13.98
CA ASP A 570 9.26 1.00 12.59
C ASP A 570 9.03 2.46 12.18
N LEU A 571 9.89 2.97 11.29
CA LEU A 571 9.77 4.30 10.67
C LEU A 571 9.22 4.18 9.25
N LEU A 572 8.08 4.82 8.98
CA LEU A 572 7.46 4.87 7.65
C LEU A 572 7.61 6.27 7.03
N VAL A 573 8.01 6.31 5.76
CA VAL A 573 8.35 7.52 5.01
C VAL A 573 7.77 7.38 3.60
N GLU A 574 6.95 8.33 3.15
CA GLU A 574 6.27 8.28 1.84
C GLU A 574 6.38 9.64 1.14
N ASP A 575 6.85 9.66 -0.10
CA ASP A 575 7.00 10.87 -0.94
C ASP A 575 7.70 12.04 -0.20
N VAL A 576 8.84 11.74 0.45
CA VAL A 576 9.58 12.65 1.36
C VAL A 576 11.00 12.92 0.86
N ASP A 577 11.36 14.21 0.83
CA ASP A 577 12.71 14.69 0.53
C ASP A 577 13.50 14.94 1.82
N VAL A 578 14.70 14.38 1.95
CA VAL A 578 15.58 14.60 3.11
C VAL A 578 16.97 15.05 2.67
N GLN A 579 17.22 16.36 2.75
CA GLN A 579 18.32 16.99 2.01
C GLN A 579 19.22 17.89 2.86
N GLU A 580 20.48 18.04 2.45
CA GLU A 580 21.40 19.09 2.94
C GLU A 580 21.72 19.06 4.46
N ASN A 581 21.48 17.97 5.19
CA ASN A 581 21.67 17.92 6.65
C ASN A 581 23.14 17.67 7.06
N ASP A 582 23.55 18.04 8.29
CA ASP A 582 24.94 17.88 8.77
C ASP A 582 25.27 16.45 9.24
N ASP A 583 24.27 15.62 9.55
CA ASP A 583 24.41 14.19 9.92
C ASP A 583 23.62 13.34 8.89
N ILE A 584 23.44 12.04 9.12
CA ILE A 584 22.61 11.15 8.28
C ILE A 584 21.24 11.78 7.92
N GLY A 585 20.78 11.61 6.69
CA GLY A 585 19.44 12.02 6.27
C GLY A 585 18.34 11.37 7.12
N ILE A 586 18.17 10.05 7.00
CA ILE A 586 17.18 9.25 7.75
C ILE A 586 17.93 8.22 8.60
N VAL A 587 17.67 8.16 9.91
CA VAL A 587 18.25 7.14 10.79
C VAL A 587 17.26 6.57 11.79
N ALA A 588 17.26 5.25 11.96
CA ALA A 588 16.47 4.51 12.93
C ALA A 588 17.29 3.43 13.63
N GLU A 589 16.80 3.00 14.80
CA GLU A 589 17.41 1.86 15.51
C GLU A 589 16.80 0.54 14.96
N ASN A 590 15.48 0.45 14.76
CA ASN A 590 14.80 -0.64 14.03
C ASN A 590 14.51 -0.27 12.55
N ASN A 591 13.54 -0.91 11.88
CA ASN A 591 13.33 -0.88 10.43
C ASN A 591 12.99 0.51 9.88
N ILE A 592 13.33 0.72 8.60
CA ILE A 592 12.92 1.88 7.81
C ILE A 592 12.18 1.40 6.57
N LEU A 593 10.98 1.93 6.34
CA LEU A 593 10.16 1.72 5.17
C LEU A 593 10.08 3.06 4.41
N VAL A 594 10.58 3.11 3.17
CA VAL A 594 10.51 4.29 2.29
C VAL A 594 9.71 3.95 1.04
N ASN A 595 8.58 4.62 0.85
CA ASN A 595 7.58 4.28 -0.17
C ASN A 595 7.17 2.79 -0.15
N ALA A 596 7.30 2.09 0.98
CA ALA A 596 7.00 0.65 1.12
C ALA A 596 5.70 0.44 1.92
N ASN A 597 4.89 -0.52 1.51
CA ASN A 597 3.63 -0.84 2.18
C ASN A 597 3.89 -1.47 3.55
N LYS A 598 3.23 -0.96 4.60
CA LYS A 598 3.40 -1.43 5.99
C LYS A 598 3.05 -2.91 6.17
N GLU A 599 1.99 -3.40 5.54
CA GLU A 599 1.54 -4.79 5.70
C GLU A 599 2.28 -5.75 4.75
N ASN A 600 2.82 -5.23 3.65
CA ASN A 600 3.69 -5.96 2.74
C ASN A 600 4.91 -5.11 2.31
N PRO A 601 6.00 -5.09 3.09
CA PRO A 601 7.19 -4.27 2.80
C PRO A 601 7.97 -4.65 1.53
N TYR A 602 7.50 -5.63 0.76
CA TYR A 602 8.03 -5.99 -0.57
C TYR A 602 7.27 -5.28 -1.72
N SER A 603 6.14 -4.62 -1.42
CA SER A 603 5.34 -3.84 -2.36
C SER A 603 5.41 -2.35 -2.07
N PRO A 604 5.39 -1.48 -3.10
CA PRO A 604 5.36 -0.04 -2.89
C PRO A 604 4.03 0.45 -2.31
N ALA A 605 4.08 1.61 -1.66
CA ALA A 605 2.94 2.41 -1.19
C ALA A 605 2.89 3.79 -1.85
N GLY A 606 4.04 4.42 -2.06
CA GLY A 606 4.18 5.71 -2.78
C GLY A 606 4.34 5.54 -4.29
N ARG A 607 4.26 6.66 -5.02
CA ARG A 607 4.50 6.74 -6.48
C ARG A 607 5.47 7.86 -6.88
N GLU A 608 5.78 8.79 -5.97
CA GLU A 608 6.78 9.83 -6.21
C GLU A 608 8.15 9.40 -5.68
N ILE A 609 9.22 9.98 -6.24
CA ILE A 609 10.59 9.60 -5.87
C ILE A 609 11.00 10.30 -4.57
N CYS A 610 11.33 9.54 -3.53
CA CYS A 610 11.95 10.09 -2.32
C CYS A 610 13.40 10.50 -2.62
N THR A 611 13.78 11.77 -2.43
CA THR A 611 15.17 12.24 -2.64
C THR A 611 15.92 12.43 -1.33
N ILE A 612 16.90 11.57 -1.05
CA ILE A 612 17.74 11.63 0.15
C ILE A 612 19.16 12.05 -0.27
N SER A 613 19.45 13.36 -0.31
CA SER A 613 20.70 13.85 -0.92
C SER A 613 21.47 14.92 -0.14
N ASN A 614 22.77 15.03 -0.41
CA ASN A 614 23.67 16.06 0.15
C ASN A 614 23.73 16.08 1.71
N ASN A 615 23.42 14.96 2.36
CA ASN A 615 23.44 14.82 3.81
C ASN A 615 24.84 14.47 4.35
N GLY A 616 25.03 14.59 5.66
CA GLY A 616 26.22 14.12 6.35
C GLY A 616 27.41 15.08 6.38
N LYS A 617 27.22 16.39 6.17
CA LYS A 617 28.29 17.41 6.09
C LYS A 617 29.26 17.45 7.30
N GLY A 618 28.93 16.76 8.38
CA GLY A 618 29.73 16.49 9.57
C GLY A 618 30.64 15.26 9.46
N LYS A 619 30.41 14.23 10.29
CA LYS A 619 31.35 13.10 10.50
C LYS A 619 30.77 11.69 10.47
N LYS A 620 29.49 11.50 10.78
CA LYS A 620 28.76 10.23 10.61
C LYS A 620 27.64 10.50 9.60
N GLY A 621 28.04 10.74 8.36
CA GLY A 621 27.11 11.05 7.27
C GLY A 621 26.50 9.80 6.66
N GLY A 622 25.59 10.00 5.71
CA GLY A 622 24.93 8.96 4.94
C GLY A 622 23.52 9.36 4.51
N GLY A 623 22.93 8.60 3.57
CA GLY A 623 21.53 8.75 3.19
C GLY A 623 20.60 8.14 4.24
N ILE A 624 20.58 6.81 4.31
CA ILE A 624 19.69 6.01 5.18
C ILE A 624 20.50 5.06 6.07
N TRP A 625 20.19 5.03 7.37
CA TRP A 625 20.72 4.07 8.35
C TRP A 625 19.64 3.39 9.19
N SER A 626 19.56 2.06 9.13
CA SER A 626 18.97 1.25 10.19
C SER A 626 20.08 0.52 10.96
N TYR A 627 20.18 0.71 12.28
CA TYR A 627 21.26 0.11 13.08
C TYR A 627 21.06 -1.38 13.39
N ASP A 628 19.87 -1.77 13.85
CA ASP A 628 19.52 -3.14 14.23
C ASP A 628 18.36 -3.70 13.38
N GLY A 629 17.87 -2.97 12.37
CA GLY A 629 16.74 -3.35 11.52
C GLY A 629 17.09 -3.50 10.03
N TYR A 630 16.04 -3.76 9.24
CA TYR A 630 16.06 -3.81 7.78
C TYR A 630 15.75 -2.45 7.16
N VAL A 631 16.14 -2.26 5.90
CA VAL A 631 15.68 -1.14 5.07
C VAL A 631 14.87 -1.69 3.90
N TYR A 632 13.61 -1.27 3.80
CA TYR A 632 12.72 -1.51 2.66
C TYR A 632 12.53 -0.18 1.92
N ALA A 633 12.92 -0.08 0.66
CA ALA A 633 12.81 1.19 -0.07
C ALA A 633 12.47 1.03 -1.56
N HIS A 634 11.44 1.74 -2.01
CA HIS A 634 11.01 1.79 -3.41
C HIS A 634 11.07 3.24 -3.93
N TYR A 635 11.25 3.43 -5.25
CA TYR A 635 11.22 4.73 -5.93
C TYR A 635 12.05 5.80 -5.20
N ILE A 636 13.37 5.65 -5.24
CA ILE A 636 14.24 6.36 -4.31
C ILE A 636 15.58 6.76 -4.94
N GLU A 637 15.92 8.05 -4.84
CA GLU A 637 17.23 8.59 -5.23
C GLU A 637 18.02 8.99 -3.97
N ILE A 638 19.23 8.43 -3.84
CA ILE A 638 20.11 8.63 -2.70
C ILE A 638 21.48 9.10 -3.20
N THR A 639 21.69 10.41 -3.20
CA THR A 639 22.79 11.03 -3.96
C THR A 639 23.64 12.04 -3.19
N ASP A 640 24.95 12.08 -3.52
CA ASP A 640 25.91 13.07 -3.00
C ASP A 640 26.01 13.10 -1.44
N ASN A 641 25.72 12.00 -0.74
CA ASN A 641 25.78 11.96 0.72
C ASN A 641 27.22 11.65 1.21
N ASN A 642 27.66 12.33 2.27
CA ASN A 642 29.00 12.19 2.87
C ASN A 642 29.08 10.98 3.83
N GLY A 643 28.64 9.82 3.35
CA GLY A 643 28.62 8.51 3.98
C GLY A 643 28.03 7.48 3.01
N PRO A 644 27.52 6.31 3.45
CA PRO A 644 26.85 5.37 2.55
C PRO A 644 25.59 5.98 1.92
N GLY A 645 25.13 5.42 0.81
CA GLY A 645 23.76 5.65 0.33
C GLY A 645 22.75 5.01 1.29
N VAL A 646 22.65 3.68 1.25
CA VAL A 646 21.94 2.88 2.26
C VAL A 646 22.95 2.09 3.09
N PHE A 647 22.73 2.03 4.41
CA PHE A 647 23.25 0.93 5.23
C PHE A 647 22.18 0.37 6.17
N ALA A 648 22.17 -0.95 6.30
CA ALA A 648 21.36 -1.69 7.26
C ALA A 648 22.25 -2.62 8.11
N GLY A 649 21.98 -2.71 9.41
CA GLY A 649 22.57 -3.73 10.28
C GLY A 649 22.01 -5.13 10.02
N LYS A 650 20.74 -5.21 9.58
CA LYS A 650 20.20 -6.39 8.91
C LYS A 650 20.19 -6.18 7.39
N GLY A 651 19.25 -6.81 6.69
CA GLY A 651 19.23 -6.83 5.23
C GLY A 651 18.57 -5.59 4.61
N THR A 652 18.69 -5.48 3.29
CA THR A 652 18.03 -4.42 2.51
C THR A 652 17.15 -5.04 1.42
N THR A 653 15.95 -4.51 1.19
CA THR A 653 15.05 -4.85 0.06
C THR A 653 14.71 -3.60 -0.72
N LEU A 654 14.93 -3.61 -2.04
CA LEU A 654 14.80 -2.42 -2.90
C LEU A 654 14.05 -2.70 -4.20
N SER A 655 13.47 -1.66 -4.82
CA SER A 655 13.22 -1.59 -6.27
C SER A 655 13.20 -0.14 -6.77
N SER A 656 13.65 0.11 -8.00
CA SER A 656 13.77 1.48 -8.57
C SER A 656 14.64 2.39 -7.69
N ILE A 657 15.87 1.92 -7.43
CA ILE A 657 16.89 2.57 -6.61
C ILE A 657 17.92 3.29 -7.49
N LYS A 658 18.28 4.52 -7.14
CA LYS A 658 19.48 5.22 -7.65
C LYS A 658 20.38 5.62 -6.47
N ALA A 659 21.49 4.92 -6.26
CA ALA A 659 22.41 5.15 -5.12
C ALA A 659 23.78 5.63 -5.61
N ASN A 660 23.89 6.93 -5.94
CA ASN A 660 25.00 7.45 -6.74
C ASN A 660 25.82 8.55 -6.04
N ARG A 661 27.14 8.58 -6.28
CA ARG A 661 28.08 9.62 -5.76
C ARG A 661 28.11 9.77 -4.24
N ASN A 662 27.76 8.73 -3.48
CA ASN A 662 27.88 8.71 -2.03
C ASN A 662 29.33 8.43 -1.61
N LYS A 663 29.75 8.89 -0.43
CA LYS A 663 31.13 8.76 0.04
C LYS A 663 31.48 7.37 0.60
N GLY A 664 30.48 6.65 1.10
CA GLY A 664 30.62 5.24 1.47
C GLY A 664 30.24 4.33 0.30
N PRO A 665 29.84 3.08 0.59
CA PRO A 665 29.23 2.23 -0.41
C PRO A 665 27.90 2.81 -0.90
N GLY A 666 27.48 2.46 -2.11
CA GLY A 666 26.14 2.80 -2.58
C GLY A 666 25.07 2.13 -1.70
N LEU A 667 25.20 0.81 -1.53
CA LEU A 667 24.34 -0.03 -0.71
C LEU A 667 25.19 -0.95 0.18
N GLN A 668 24.92 -0.98 1.49
CA GLN A 668 25.57 -1.91 2.44
C GLN A 668 24.58 -2.64 3.36
N ALA A 669 24.78 -3.93 3.59
CA ALA A 669 24.07 -4.71 4.60
C ALA A 669 25.07 -5.56 5.42
N MET A 670 25.00 -5.49 6.75
CA MET A 670 25.90 -6.27 7.62
C MET A 670 25.44 -7.73 7.78
N GLN A 671 24.13 -7.98 7.77
CA GLN A 671 23.51 -9.30 7.94
C GLN A 671 22.33 -9.47 6.97
N TYR A 672 21.85 -10.69 6.73
CA TYR A 672 20.64 -11.01 5.93
C TYR A 672 20.63 -10.58 4.46
N GLY A 673 21.69 -9.96 3.94
CA GLY A 673 21.86 -9.73 2.50
C GLY A 673 21.19 -8.48 1.92
N ILE A 674 21.19 -8.39 0.58
CA ILE A 674 20.59 -7.30 -0.20
C ILE A 674 19.78 -7.90 -1.35
N THR A 675 18.46 -7.69 -1.33
CA THR A 675 17.55 -8.06 -2.42
C THR A 675 17.15 -6.83 -3.23
N ILE A 676 17.26 -6.91 -4.56
CA ILE A 676 16.76 -5.89 -5.49
C ILE A 676 15.70 -6.54 -6.38
N ASN A 677 14.44 -6.22 -6.12
CA ASN A 677 13.28 -6.71 -6.84
C ASN A 677 13.07 -5.93 -8.16
N PRO A 678 12.39 -6.52 -9.17
CA PRO A 678 11.87 -5.75 -10.29
C PRO A 678 10.94 -4.63 -9.80
N ALA A 679 10.93 -3.53 -10.55
CA ALA A 679 9.88 -2.52 -10.40
C ALA A 679 8.51 -3.11 -10.79
N THR A 680 7.44 -2.55 -10.25
CA THR A 680 6.08 -2.83 -10.77
C THR A 680 5.93 -2.21 -12.16
N GLU A 681 5.01 -2.76 -12.97
CA GLU A 681 4.96 -2.55 -14.43
C GLU A 681 4.84 -1.08 -14.88
N ASP A 682 4.30 -0.20 -14.02
CA ASP A 682 4.14 1.24 -14.29
C ASP A 682 5.48 2.02 -14.39
N TYR A 683 6.59 1.52 -13.82
CA TYR A 683 7.84 2.29 -13.65
C TYR A 683 9.07 1.60 -14.26
N SER A 684 9.45 2.01 -15.47
CA SER A 684 10.66 1.56 -16.16
C SER A 684 11.95 2.31 -15.77
N GLU A 685 12.05 2.78 -14.53
CA GLU A 685 13.27 3.44 -14.05
C GLU A 685 14.36 2.40 -13.75
N GLU A 686 15.52 2.55 -14.41
CA GLU A 686 16.67 1.66 -14.24
C GLU A 686 17.22 1.72 -12.81
N ASN A 687 17.58 0.56 -12.24
CA ASN A 687 18.31 0.53 -10.97
C ASN A 687 19.77 0.93 -11.22
N GLU A 688 20.28 1.94 -10.50
CA GLU A 688 21.65 2.42 -10.63
C GLU A 688 22.37 2.51 -9.28
N VAL A 689 23.64 2.13 -9.26
CA VAL A 689 24.54 2.28 -8.11
C VAL A 689 25.92 2.73 -8.62
N SER A 690 26.10 4.04 -8.81
CA SER A 690 27.25 4.58 -9.56
C SER A 690 28.10 5.64 -8.85
N ASP A 691 29.36 5.76 -9.29
CA ASP A 691 30.33 6.81 -8.92
C ASP A 691 30.74 6.89 -7.42
N ASN A 692 30.26 5.99 -6.55
CA ASN A 692 30.48 6.08 -5.09
C ASN A 692 31.98 5.93 -4.69
N GLU A 693 32.40 6.59 -3.59
CA GLU A 693 33.74 6.43 -2.98
C GLU A 693 33.83 5.17 -2.08
N GLY A 694 33.15 4.08 -2.46
CA GLY A 694 33.20 2.77 -1.81
C GLY A 694 32.91 1.67 -2.83
N PRO A 695 32.62 0.42 -2.41
CA PRO A 695 32.00 -0.56 -3.30
C PRO A 695 30.59 -0.11 -3.73
N GLY A 696 30.08 -0.60 -4.86
CA GLY A 696 28.71 -0.32 -5.28
C GLY A 696 27.71 -0.96 -4.31
N ILE A 697 27.71 -2.29 -4.26
CA ILE A 697 26.82 -3.11 -3.44
C ILE A 697 27.66 -4.04 -2.55
N LEU A 698 27.39 -4.05 -1.24
CA LEU A 698 28.26 -4.67 -0.24
C LEU A 698 27.47 -5.44 0.83
N ALA A 699 27.60 -6.76 0.89
CA ALA A 699 26.83 -7.59 1.83
C ALA A 699 27.69 -8.52 2.70
N GLY A 700 27.24 -8.67 3.96
CA GLY A 700 27.66 -9.73 4.87
C GLY A 700 29.02 -9.53 5.53
N ILE A 701 29.50 -8.29 5.65
CA ILE A 701 30.79 -8.00 6.30
C ILE A 701 30.73 -8.41 7.77
N ASP A 702 31.66 -9.25 8.19
CA ASP A 702 31.70 -9.75 9.56
C ASP A 702 33.01 -9.35 10.26
N VAL A 703 32.97 -8.18 10.89
CA VAL A 703 34.14 -7.61 11.57
C VAL A 703 34.42 -8.35 12.89
N VAL A 704 33.42 -8.58 13.75
CA VAL A 704 33.54 -9.39 14.99
C VAL A 704 32.25 -10.14 15.41
N MET A 705 31.84 -11.21 14.70
CA MET A 705 30.96 -12.25 15.27
C MET A 705 31.73 -13.20 16.20
N THR A 706 31.98 -12.79 17.44
CA THR A 706 32.47 -13.70 18.51
C THR A 706 31.36 -14.63 19.00
N TYR A 707 30.92 -15.55 18.14
CA TYR A 707 29.97 -16.60 18.47
C TYR A 707 30.71 -17.94 18.67
N GLU A 708 31.25 -18.15 19.88
CA GLU A 708 31.99 -19.38 20.27
C GLU A 708 31.10 -20.64 20.41
N SER A 709 30.04 -20.78 19.60
CA SER A 709 29.25 -22.01 19.55
C SER A 709 29.45 -22.72 18.21
N GLU A 710 30.15 -23.85 18.25
CA GLU A 710 30.27 -24.84 17.17
C GLU A 710 28.95 -25.61 16.93
N GLY A 711 27.80 -24.93 17.08
CA GLY A 711 26.46 -25.49 16.91
C GLY A 711 25.88 -25.11 15.54
N ASP A 712 25.57 -26.13 14.74
CA ASP A 712 24.89 -26.13 13.44
C ASP A 712 24.70 -24.77 12.74
N LEU A 713 25.50 -24.54 11.69
CA LEU A 713 25.31 -23.45 10.70
C LEU A 713 24.06 -23.62 9.83
N THR A 714 23.11 -24.49 10.17
CA THR A 714 21.86 -24.70 9.40
C THR A 714 20.94 -23.50 9.44
N ASP A 715 21.05 -22.71 10.51
CA ASP A 715 20.22 -21.53 10.78
C ASP A 715 21.02 -20.23 10.53
N ALA A 716 22.19 -20.33 9.90
CA ALA A 716 23.00 -19.19 9.49
C ALA A 716 22.32 -18.47 8.32
N VAL A 717 21.53 -17.44 8.65
CA VAL A 717 20.70 -16.74 7.65
C VAL A 717 21.58 -16.11 6.60
N ALA A 718 21.32 -16.47 5.34
CA ALA A 718 22.26 -16.25 4.24
C ALA A 718 22.43 -14.74 3.95
N ASN A 719 23.68 -14.29 3.87
CA ASN A 719 24.03 -12.88 3.63
C ASN A 719 24.03 -12.54 2.12
N ASP A 720 23.02 -13.02 1.39
CA ASP A 720 23.07 -13.13 -0.07
C ASP A 720 22.81 -11.81 -0.78
N ILE A 721 23.35 -11.64 -1.99
CA ILE A 721 22.98 -10.53 -2.89
C ILE A 721 22.08 -11.12 -4.00
N GLU A 722 20.79 -10.77 -3.98
CA GLU A 722 19.77 -11.33 -4.87
C GLU A 722 19.13 -10.22 -5.71
N ILE A 723 19.59 -10.06 -6.94
CA ILE A 723 19.19 -8.99 -7.86
C ILE A 723 18.32 -9.60 -8.96
N LYS A 724 17.00 -9.49 -8.83
CA LYS A 724 15.98 -10.16 -9.67
C LYS A 724 15.68 -9.45 -10.99
N THR A 725 16.31 -8.32 -11.24
CA THR A 725 16.05 -7.39 -12.34
C THR A 725 17.36 -6.76 -12.83
N HIS A 726 17.32 -6.06 -13.96
CA HIS A 726 18.50 -5.36 -14.46
C HIS A 726 18.98 -4.26 -13.49
N ILE A 727 20.30 -4.07 -13.47
CA ILE A 727 20.98 -3.03 -12.67
C ILE A 727 22.24 -2.51 -13.40
N ASN A 728 22.57 -1.24 -13.17
CA ASN A 728 23.80 -0.61 -13.61
C ASN A 728 24.67 -0.23 -12.39
N VAL A 729 25.81 -0.90 -12.23
CA VAL A 729 26.75 -0.72 -11.11
C VAL A 729 28.10 -0.30 -11.69
N GLN A 730 28.40 1.01 -11.65
CA GLN A 730 29.50 1.58 -12.45
C GLN A 730 30.37 2.63 -11.74
N ASN A 731 31.65 2.71 -12.10
CA ASN A 731 32.61 3.72 -11.63
C ASN A 731 32.83 3.77 -10.10
N ASN A 732 32.46 2.73 -9.35
CA ASN A 732 32.63 2.73 -7.89
C ASN A 732 34.12 2.53 -7.50
N ALA A 733 34.56 3.10 -6.37
CA ALA A 733 35.96 3.04 -5.92
C ALA A 733 36.41 1.63 -5.52
N GLY A 734 35.51 0.86 -4.90
CA GLY A 734 35.71 -0.55 -4.55
C GLY A 734 35.21 -1.49 -5.64
N TRP A 735 34.89 -2.73 -5.26
CA TRP A 735 34.16 -3.67 -6.12
C TRP A 735 32.82 -3.08 -6.60
N GLY A 736 32.34 -3.50 -7.77
CA GLY A 736 30.96 -3.24 -8.17
C GLY A 736 29.99 -3.92 -7.20
N ILE A 737 30.11 -5.23 -7.06
CA ILE A 737 29.30 -6.04 -6.15
C ILE A 737 30.23 -6.94 -5.31
N PHE A 738 30.12 -6.91 -3.99
CA PHE A 738 30.91 -7.75 -3.08
C PHE A 738 30.06 -8.40 -2.00
N CYS A 739 30.12 -9.72 -1.91
CA CYS A 739 29.46 -10.53 -0.89
C CYS A 739 30.50 -11.36 -0.12
N GLU A 740 30.68 -11.09 1.17
CA GLU A 740 31.74 -11.74 1.97
C GLU A 740 31.38 -13.19 2.34
N LYS A 741 30.10 -13.47 2.63
CA LYS A 741 29.65 -14.73 3.24
C LYS A 741 28.44 -15.41 2.60
N GLY A 742 27.66 -14.69 1.81
CA GLY A 742 26.52 -15.22 1.09
C GLY A 742 26.85 -15.74 -0.32
N TRP A 743 25.77 -16.07 -1.03
CA TRP A 743 25.72 -16.31 -2.46
C TRP A 743 25.47 -14.98 -3.19
N VAL A 744 25.63 -14.97 -4.51
CA VAL A 744 25.30 -13.82 -5.35
C VAL A 744 24.50 -14.32 -6.56
N SER A 745 23.27 -13.84 -6.72
CA SER A 745 22.35 -14.22 -7.80
C SER A 745 21.89 -12.97 -8.56
N LEU A 746 22.18 -12.88 -9.85
CA LEU A 746 21.80 -11.76 -10.72
C LEU A 746 20.85 -12.19 -11.84
N ASN A 747 19.90 -11.31 -12.17
CA ASN A 747 19.01 -11.41 -13.32
C ASN A 747 18.13 -12.68 -13.37
N LYS A 748 17.97 -13.34 -12.22
CA LYS A 748 17.23 -14.59 -12.05
C LYS A 748 16.07 -14.36 -11.08
N SER A 749 14.88 -14.84 -11.44
CA SER A 749 13.69 -14.79 -10.57
C SER A 749 13.40 -16.17 -9.98
N THR A 750 12.76 -16.19 -8.81
CA THR A 750 12.30 -17.42 -8.14
C THR A 750 11.00 -17.95 -8.77
N GLY A 751 11.01 -18.23 -10.07
CA GLY A 751 9.94 -18.97 -10.77
C GLY A 751 9.39 -18.35 -12.05
N SER A 752 9.70 -17.08 -12.36
CA SER A 752 9.16 -16.33 -13.51
C SER A 752 10.21 -16.02 -14.60
N GLY A 753 11.15 -16.95 -14.81
CA GLY A 753 12.15 -16.88 -15.88
C GLY A 753 13.33 -15.93 -15.60
N TYR A 754 14.05 -15.60 -16.66
CA TYR A 754 15.21 -14.72 -16.65
C TYR A 754 14.82 -13.32 -17.14
N THR A 755 15.36 -12.25 -16.55
CA THR A 755 15.22 -10.91 -17.17
C THR A 755 15.97 -10.87 -18.50
N THR A 756 15.42 -10.13 -19.45
CA THR A 756 15.89 -9.99 -20.83
C THR A 756 16.77 -8.76 -21.03
N VAL A 757 16.83 -7.88 -20.03
CA VAL A 757 17.62 -6.65 -20.02
C VAL A 757 18.96 -6.93 -19.35
N VAL A 758 20.04 -6.48 -19.99
CA VAL A 758 21.42 -6.72 -19.54
C VAL A 758 21.76 -5.88 -18.31
N SER A 759 22.35 -6.48 -17.29
CA SER A 759 22.94 -5.75 -16.16
C SER A 759 24.37 -5.35 -16.48
N LEU A 760 24.72 -4.09 -16.20
CA LEU A 760 26.03 -3.51 -16.47
C LEU A 760 26.83 -3.41 -15.17
N ILE A 761 28.01 -4.03 -15.10
CA ILE A 761 28.91 -3.95 -13.94
C ILE A 761 30.29 -3.53 -14.46
N THR A 762 30.48 -2.22 -14.69
CA THR A 762 31.63 -1.70 -15.46
C THR A 762 32.45 -0.64 -14.75
N LYS A 763 33.76 -0.59 -15.04
CA LYS A 763 34.69 0.46 -14.55
C LYS A 763 34.77 0.60 -13.03
N ASN A 764 34.40 -0.45 -12.29
CA ASN A 764 34.54 -0.46 -10.84
C ASN A 764 36.00 -0.74 -10.45
N GLY A 765 36.37 -0.30 -9.25
CA GLY A 765 37.72 -0.39 -8.72
C GLY A 765 38.57 0.84 -8.99
N ASP A 766 38.00 2.03 -9.06
CA ASP A 766 38.74 3.26 -9.31
C ASP A 766 39.75 3.55 -8.18
N LYS A 767 41.01 3.16 -8.39
CA LYS A 767 42.12 3.38 -7.44
C LYS A 767 42.66 4.83 -7.45
N GLU A 768 42.06 5.76 -8.20
CA GLU A 768 42.26 7.20 -7.99
C GLU A 768 41.31 7.77 -6.90
N LYS A 769 40.26 7.03 -6.53
CA LYS A 769 39.37 7.34 -5.39
C LYS A 769 39.86 6.64 -4.11
N ASP A 770 39.59 7.28 -2.98
CA ASP A 770 39.53 6.58 -1.69
C ASP A 770 38.36 5.57 -1.71
N CYS A 771 38.48 4.45 -0.98
CA CYS A 771 37.40 3.47 -0.81
C CYS A 771 36.99 3.37 0.67
N TYR A 772 35.77 3.77 0.99
CA TYR A 772 35.21 3.75 2.34
C TYR A 772 34.10 2.69 2.47
N ILE A 773 34.03 2.08 3.65
CA ILE A 773 32.91 1.24 4.10
C ILE A 773 32.41 1.74 5.47
N VAL A 774 31.22 1.31 5.89
CA VAL A 774 30.80 1.46 7.30
C VAL A 774 31.24 0.23 8.08
N ASP A 775 31.81 0.43 9.28
CA ASP A 775 32.18 -0.65 10.19
C ASP A 775 31.05 -1.06 11.16
N GLU A 776 31.32 -2.08 11.98
CA GLU A 776 30.42 -2.54 13.06
C GLU A 776 30.05 -1.46 14.11
N ASN A 777 30.80 -0.35 14.19
CA ASN A 777 30.54 0.76 15.11
C ASN A 777 29.67 1.86 14.47
N GLY A 778 29.25 1.68 13.21
CA GLY A 778 28.62 2.73 12.43
C GLY A 778 29.58 3.91 12.20
N ASP A 779 30.88 3.67 12.05
CA ASP A 779 31.86 4.68 11.63
C ASP A 779 32.31 4.42 10.17
N LEU A 780 32.47 5.50 9.41
CA LEU A 780 32.94 5.43 8.02
C LEU A 780 34.46 5.27 8.02
N VAL A 781 34.94 4.09 7.64
CA VAL A 781 36.36 3.70 7.66
C VAL A 781 36.93 3.63 6.24
N LEU A 782 38.14 4.15 6.07
CA LEU A 782 38.91 4.06 4.82
C LEU A 782 39.59 2.68 4.74
N LEU A 783 39.34 1.94 3.68
CA LEU A 783 40.10 0.76 3.33
C LEU A 783 41.43 1.21 2.70
N THR A 784 42.55 0.91 3.36
CA THR A 784 43.90 1.28 2.87
C THR A 784 44.58 0.20 2.05
N ASP A 785 44.04 -1.02 2.11
CA ASP A 785 44.47 -2.19 1.36
C ASP A 785 43.18 -2.93 1.01
N TYR A 786 42.83 -2.99 -0.28
CA TYR A 786 41.59 -3.59 -0.76
C TYR A 786 41.70 -4.03 -2.22
N ASP A 787 41.17 -5.22 -2.49
CA ASP A 787 40.87 -5.67 -3.83
C ASP A 787 39.68 -4.94 -4.43
N VAL A 788 39.62 -4.99 -5.74
CA VAL A 788 38.62 -4.36 -6.58
C VAL A 788 38.31 -5.25 -7.76
N GLY A 789 37.17 -5.04 -8.42
CA GLY A 789 36.76 -5.78 -9.62
C GLY A 789 35.27 -5.56 -9.91
N GLY A 790 34.73 -6.32 -10.86
CA GLY A 790 33.30 -6.31 -11.17
C GLY A 790 32.47 -6.90 -10.03
N ILE A 791 32.53 -8.23 -9.86
CA ILE A 791 31.75 -8.96 -8.86
C ILE A 791 32.60 -9.98 -8.08
N ALA A 792 32.43 -10.02 -6.76
CA ALA A 792 32.99 -11.03 -5.86
C ALA A 792 31.91 -11.72 -5.01
N ALA A 793 31.83 -13.05 -5.12
CA ALA A 793 31.11 -13.95 -4.23
C ALA A 793 32.11 -14.72 -3.35
N ASN A 794 32.74 -14.02 -2.39
CA ASN A 794 33.79 -14.60 -1.53
C ASN A 794 33.23 -15.58 -0.48
N GLY A 795 31.92 -15.54 -0.22
CA GLY A 795 31.29 -16.50 0.69
C GLY A 795 31.15 -17.89 0.08
N SER A 796 30.65 -17.94 -1.15
CA SER A 796 30.09 -19.16 -1.73
C SER A 796 30.04 -19.09 -3.27
N TYR A 797 28.84 -19.20 -3.84
CA TYR A 797 28.51 -19.43 -5.23
C TYR A 797 28.04 -18.15 -5.92
N PHE A 798 28.33 -18.02 -7.21
CA PHE A 798 27.74 -16.97 -8.05
C PHE A 798 26.82 -17.59 -9.11
N GLU A 799 25.65 -17.00 -9.33
CA GLU A 799 24.83 -17.31 -10.50
C GLU A 799 24.33 -16.03 -11.18
N GLY A 800 24.28 -16.04 -12.51
CA GLY A 800 23.91 -14.84 -13.25
C GLY A 800 23.62 -15.05 -14.73
N THR A 801 22.77 -14.19 -15.29
CA THR A 801 22.44 -14.20 -16.71
C THR A 801 22.35 -12.80 -17.31
N HIS A 802 22.63 -12.64 -18.60
CA HIS A 802 22.57 -11.35 -19.31
C HIS A 802 23.37 -10.25 -18.59
N LEU A 803 24.69 -10.44 -18.46
CA LEU A 803 25.58 -9.52 -17.74
C LEU A 803 26.68 -8.99 -18.66
N ASP A 804 27.00 -7.70 -18.54
CA ASP A 804 28.18 -7.08 -19.16
C ASP A 804 29.08 -6.52 -18.06
N ILE A 805 30.19 -7.22 -17.81
CA ILE A 805 31.08 -7.05 -16.66
C ILE A 805 32.45 -6.66 -17.17
N SER A 806 32.55 -5.42 -17.65
CA SER A 806 33.66 -4.99 -18.51
C SER A 806 34.40 -3.74 -18.01
N ASP A 807 35.64 -3.55 -18.45
CA ASP A 807 36.51 -2.42 -18.12
C ASP A 807 36.82 -2.25 -16.61
N ASN A 808 36.68 -3.29 -15.77
CA ASN A 808 36.93 -3.17 -14.32
C ASN A 808 38.43 -3.24 -13.97
N ASN A 809 38.86 -2.49 -12.96
CA ASN A 809 40.27 -2.37 -12.52
C ASN A 809 40.80 -3.60 -11.73
N GLY A 810 40.08 -4.71 -11.79
CA GLY A 810 40.44 -6.02 -11.25
C GLY A 810 39.74 -7.11 -12.07
N PRO A 811 39.38 -8.29 -11.53
CA PRO A 811 38.68 -9.32 -12.29
C PRO A 811 37.27 -8.90 -12.69
N GLY A 812 36.70 -9.59 -13.68
CA GLY A 812 35.27 -9.49 -14.01
C GLY A 812 34.42 -10.14 -12.92
N ILE A 813 34.43 -11.48 -12.84
CA ILE A 813 33.74 -12.25 -11.79
C ILE A 813 34.74 -13.09 -10.99
N VAL A 814 34.61 -13.10 -9.67
CA VAL A 814 35.23 -14.11 -8.78
C VAL A 814 34.17 -14.76 -7.90
N ALA A 815 34.19 -16.08 -7.80
CA ALA A 815 33.42 -16.84 -6.81
C ALA A 815 34.32 -17.83 -6.05
N LYS A 816 33.95 -18.13 -4.81
CA LYS A 816 34.75 -19.04 -3.98
C LYS A 816 34.49 -20.51 -4.31
N THR A 817 33.24 -20.94 -4.43
CA THR A 817 32.90 -22.39 -4.51
C THR A 817 32.46 -22.87 -5.89
N GLY A 818 31.96 -21.99 -6.76
CA GLY A 818 31.50 -22.37 -8.10
C GLY A 818 30.63 -21.30 -8.75
N MET A 819 30.34 -21.46 -10.04
CA MET A 819 29.47 -20.53 -10.79
C MET A 819 28.57 -21.19 -11.83
N THR A 820 27.35 -20.67 -11.99
CA THR A 820 26.46 -20.91 -13.16
C THR A 820 26.20 -19.60 -13.89
N LEU A 821 26.46 -19.56 -15.20
CA LEU A 821 26.39 -18.35 -16.02
C LEU A 821 25.60 -18.58 -17.31
N ALA A 822 24.95 -17.54 -17.84
CA ALA A 822 24.39 -17.54 -19.20
C ALA A 822 24.45 -16.13 -19.83
N SER A 823 24.59 -16.04 -21.15
CA SER A 823 24.63 -14.77 -21.89
C SER A 823 25.58 -13.73 -21.27
N ILE A 824 26.81 -14.16 -20.95
CA ILE A 824 27.80 -13.39 -20.17
C ILE A 824 28.82 -12.70 -21.07
N LYS A 825 29.12 -11.43 -20.80
CA LYS A 825 30.31 -10.72 -21.31
C LYS A 825 31.17 -10.28 -20.11
N ALA A 826 32.44 -10.66 -20.09
CA ALA A 826 33.41 -10.21 -19.12
C ALA A 826 34.70 -9.81 -19.84
N ASN A 827 34.77 -8.55 -20.28
CA ASN A 827 35.79 -8.08 -21.23
C ASN A 827 36.66 -6.95 -20.66
N ASN A 828 37.91 -6.86 -21.12
CA ASN A 828 38.84 -5.76 -20.80
C ASN A 828 39.10 -5.58 -19.29
N ASN A 829 38.91 -6.61 -18.46
CA ASN A 829 39.13 -6.53 -17.02
C ASN A 829 40.62 -6.73 -16.69
N LYS A 830 41.09 -6.11 -15.62
CA LYS A 830 42.51 -6.18 -15.20
C LYS A 830 42.89 -7.51 -14.53
N GLY A 831 41.93 -8.26 -14.01
CA GLY A 831 42.13 -9.62 -13.53
C GLY A 831 41.77 -10.65 -14.59
N PRO A 832 41.45 -11.89 -14.20
CA PRO A 832 40.74 -12.82 -15.05
C PRO A 832 39.37 -12.27 -15.44
N GLY A 833 38.83 -12.69 -16.59
CA GLY A 833 37.43 -12.41 -16.94
C GLY A 833 36.47 -13.07 -15.94
N ILE A 834 36.68 -14.37 -15.70
CA ILE A 834 35.85 -15.21 -14.83
C ILE A 834 36.77 -16.16 -14.03
N GLN A 835 36.71 -16.15 -12.69
CA GLN A 835 37.45 -17.08 -11.84
C GLN A 835 36.58 -17.76 -10.77
N SER A 836 36.64 -19.09 -10.67
CA SER A 836 36.18 -19.86 -9.50
C SER A 836 37.39 -20.40 -8.74
N MET A 837 37.46 -20.18 -7.43
CA MET A 837 38.65 -20.55 -6.64
C MET A 837 38.69 -22.04 -6.23
N LEU A 838 37.58 -22.59 -5.71
CA LEU A 838 37.51 -23.92 -5.09
C LEU A 838 36.52 -24.88 -5.79
N GLY A 839 36.09 -24.55 -7.01
CA GLY A 839 35.16 -25.39 -7.77
C GLY A 839 34.98 -24.94 -9.21
N GLY A 840 33.85 -25.32 -9.80
CA GLY A 840 33.65 -25.27 -11.25
C GLY A 840 33.05 -23.98 -11.78
N VAL A 841 33.13 -23.83 -13.11
CA VAL A 841 32.47 -22.77 -13.87
C VAL A 841 31.60 -23.42 -14.94
N GLU A 842 30.28 -23.30 -14.82
CA GLU A 842 29.31 -23.79 -15.79
C GLU A 842 28.71 -22.59 -16.55
N ILE A 843 28.86 -22.57 -17.88
CA ILE A 843 28.21 -21.61 -18.79
C ILE A 843 27.10 -22.35 -19.52
N GLU A 844 25.87 -22.17 -19.07
CA GLU A 844 24.69 -22.85 -19.58
C GLU A 844 24.26 -22.34 -20.97
N GLN A 845 23.25 -22.99 -21.54
CA GLN A 845 22.54 -22.46 -22.69
C GLN A 845 21.46 -21.49 -22.19
N GLY A 846 21.58 -20.21 -22.57
CA GLY A 846 20.54 -19.21 -22.31
C GLY A 846 19.18 -19.61 -22.90
N ALA A 847 18.10 -18.99 -22.42
CA ALA A 847 16.76 -19.26 -22.93
C ALA A 847 16.71 -19.10 -24.47
N SER A 848 15.94 -19.95 -25.14
CA SER A 848 16.02 -20.26 -26.59
C SER A 848 15.97 -19.06 -27.55
N ASP A 849 15.44 -17.94 -27.07
CA ASP A 849 15.11 -16.78 -27.86
C ASP A 849 16.25 -15.73 -27.85
N TYR A 850 17.31 -15.97 -27.05
CA TYR A 850 18.45 -15.07 -26.87
C TYR A 850 19.72 -15.68 -27.49
N SER A 851 20.19 -15.05 -28.57
CA SER A 851 21.41 -15.43 -29.30
C SER A 851 22.60 -14.51 -28.98
N GLU A 852 22.66 -13.97 -27.75
CA GLU A 852 23.82 -13.22 -27.27
C GLU A 852 25.00 -14.18 -27.06
N GLU A 853 26.13 -13.85 -27.66
CA GLU A 853 27.34 -14.67 -27.64
C GLU A 853 28.13 -14.42 -26.36
N ASN A 854 28.45 -15.50 -25.62
CA ASN A 854 29.26 -15.39 -24.40
C ASN A 854 30.69 -14.93 -24.74
N GLN A 855 31.25 -14.02 -23.97
CA GLN A 855 32.54 -13.38 -24.25
C GLN A 855 33.38 -13.23 -22.99
N VAL A 856 34.65 -13.63 -23.08
CA VAL A 856 35.69 -13.41 -22.06
C VAL A 856 36.94 -12.91 -22.76
N ASN A 857 36.94 -11.64 -23.18
CA ASN A 857 37.90 -11.12 -24.15
C ASN A 857 38.78 -9.98 -23.61
N ASN A 858 40.03 -9.94 -24.05
CA ASN A 858 41.03 -8.89 -23.75
C ASN A 858 41.28 -8.63 -22.25
N ASN A 859 41.03 -9.61 -21.37
CA ASN A 859 41.34 -9.48 -19.95
C ASN A 859 42.86 -9.64 -19.74
N GLU A 860 43.44 -8.93 -18.77
CA GLU A 860 44.89 -9.06 -18.47
C GLU A 860 45.20 -10.45 -17.88
N GLY A 861 44.32 -11.02 -17.05
CA GLY A 861 44.39 -12.42 -16.60
C GLY A 861 43.97 -13.46 -17.65
N PRO A 862 43.65 -14.70 -17.24
CA PRO A 862 42.97 -15.68 -18.09
C PRO A 862 41.52 -15.27 -18.42
N GLY A 863 40.96 -15.80 -19.52
CA GLY A 863 39.55 -15.59 -19.87
C GLY A 863 38.61 -16.27 -18.86
N ILE A 864 38.76 -17.59 -18.69
CA ILE A 864 38.12 -18.38 -17.62
C ILE A 864 39.19 -19.14 -16.83
N LEU A 865 39.08 -19.15 -15.50
CA LEU A 865 39.92 -19.91 -14.58
C LEU A 865 39.08 -20.68 -13.56
N ALA A 866 39.25 -22.00 -13.48
CA ALA A 866 38.77 -22.83 -12.37
C ALA A 866 39.96 -23.36 -11.54
N GLY A 867 40.25 -22.68 -10.43
CA GLY A 867 41.39 -22.90 -9.55
C GLY A 867 41.94 -21.58 -8.96
N THR A 868 43.05 -21.70 -8.21
CA THR A 868 43.81 -20.57 -7.64
C THR A 868 45.23 -20.48 -8.20
N ASP A 869 45.51 -21.18 -9.31
CA ASP A 869 46.81 -21.28 -9.96
C ASP A 869 46.59 -21.61 -11.45
N VAL A 870 47.56 -21.26 -12.30
CA VAL A 870 47.57 -21.47 -13.76
C VAL A 870 48.80 -22.26 -14.24
N ILE A 871 49.70 -22.65 -13.32
CA ILE A 871 50.81 -23.57 -13.61
C ILE A 871 50.24 -24.94 -13.99
N PHE A 872 50.73 -25.51 -15.09
CA PHE A 872 50.32 -26.82 -15.55
C PHE A 872 51.14 -27.93 -14.86
N ASP A 873 50.56 -28.56 -13.83
CA ASP A 873 51.13 -29.75 -13.17
C ASP A 873 50.16 -30.94 -13.21
N ALA A 874 50.29 -31.75 -14.29
CA ALA A 874 49.57 -33.00 -14.46
C ALA A 874 49.90 -34.10 -13.43
N THR A 875 50.81 -33.85 -12.48
CA THR A 875 51.04 -34.74 -11.32
C THR A 875 50.15 -34.40 -10.12
N THR A 876 49.38 -33.30 -10.19
CA THR A 876 48.36 -32.95 -9.20
C THR A 876 47.28 -34.05 -9.12
N GLU A 877 47.08 -34.65 -7.95
CA GLU A 877 45.98 -35.61 -7.76
C GLU A 877 44.62 -34.91 -7.94
N SER A 878 43.71 -35.53 -8.69
CA SER A 878 42.32 -35.10 -8.87
C SER A 878 41.50 -35.33 -7.59
N GLY A 879 41.71 -34.44 -6.62
CA GLY A 879 40.88 -34.33 -5.42
C GLY A 879 39.40 -34.17 -5.80
N GLY A 880 38.50 -34.84 -5.06
CA GLY A 880 37.09 -35.03 -5.44
C GLY A 880 36.16 -33.81 -5.34
N GLU A 881 36.69 -32.62 -5.59
CA GLU A 881 35.98 -31.35 -5.73
C GLU A 881 35.87 -31.03 -7.23
N ASN A 882 34.70 -30.56 -7.69
CA ASN A 882 34.42 -30.42 -9.12
C ASN A 882 34.97 -29.11 -9.70
N TYR A 883 36.30 -28.97 -9.84
CA TYR A 883 36.97 -27.82 -10.47
C TYR A 883 36.73 -27.69 -12.00
N SER A 884 35.74 -28.37 -12.57
CA SER A 884 35.55 -28.45 -14.02
C SER A 884 35.04 -27.14 -14.64
N VAL A 885 35.42 -26.89 -15.90
CA VAL A 885 34.83 -25.82 -16.73
C VAL A 885 33.90 -26.45 -17.75
N GLY A 886 32.59 -26.27 -17.58
CA GLY A 886 31.56 -26.75 -18.49
C GLY A 886 30.95 -25.61 -19.28
N ILE A 887 30.88 -25.74 -20.60
CA ILE A 887 30.40 -24.69 -21.50
C ILE A 887 29.41 -25.34 -22.46
N ARG A 888 28.12 -25.04 -22.29
CA ARG A 888 26.98 -25.67 -22.99
C ARG A 888 26.46 -24.86 -24.16
N SER A 889 26.98 -23.64 -24.33
CA SER A 889 26.67 -22.72 -25.42
C SER A 889 27.94 -22.06 -25.97
N HIS A 890 27.87 -21.48 -27.17
CA HIS A 890 29.04 -20.87 -27.81
C HIS A 890 29.68 -19.76 -26.97
N ILE A 891 31.01 -19.68 -27.03
CA ILE A 891 31.82 -18.67 -26.34
C ILE A 891 32.93 -18.14 -27.23
N LYS A 892 33.29 -16.87 -27.04
CA LYS A 892 34.57 -16.28 -27.43
C LYS A 892 35.44 -16.09 -26.19
N ALA A 893 36.65 -16.64 -26.22
CA ALA A 893 37.71 -16.40 -25.25
C ALA A 893 38.95 -15.90 -26.00
N GLU A 894 39.01 -14.59 -26.24
CA GLU A 894 39.91 -13.99 -27.22
C GLU A 894 40.87 -12.94 -26.61
N ASN A 895 42.15 -13.01 -26.96
CA ASN A 895 43.21 -12.04 -26.62
C ASN A 895 43.45 -11.80 -25.11
N ASN A 896 43.21 -12.79 -24.24
CA ASN A 896 43.50 -12.67 -22.81
C ASN A 896 45.01 -12.83 -22.54
N GLY A 897 45.56 -12.18 -21.51
CA GLY A 897 46.99 -12.22 -21.17
C GLY A 897 47.46 -13.54 -20.57
N GLY A 898 46.55 -14.26 -19.90
CA GLY A 898 46.73 -15.65 -19.47
C GLY A 898 46.22 -16.68 -20.49
N TRP A 899 45.81 -17.86 -20.01
CA TRP A 899 45.08 -18.84 -20.82
C TRP A 899 43.72 -18.29 -21.30
N GLY A 900 43.23 -18.74 -22.46
CA GLY A 900 41.84 -18.49 -22.84
C GLY A 900 40.84 -19.14 -21.88
N ILE A 901 41.05 -20.44 -21.60
CA ILE A 901 40.29 -21.23 -20.63
C ILE A 901 41.28 -22.13 -19.85
N PHE A 902 41.28 -22.08 -18.52
CA PHE A 902 42.11 -22.97 -17.69
C PHE A 902 41.32 -23.65 -16.57
N CYS A 903 41.64 -24.92 -16.34
CA CYS A 903 41.06 -25.75 -15.31
C CYS A 903 42.19 -26.51 -14.58
N GLN A 904 42.37 -26.24 -13.29
CA GLN A 904 43.51 -26.77 -12.53
C GLN A 904 43.35 -28.27 -12.20
N LYS A 905 42.15 -28.72 -11.81
CA LYS A 905 41.94 -30.05 -11.22
C LYS A 905 40.75 -30.85 -11.81
N GLY A 906 39.99 -30.27 -12.71
CA GLY A 906 38.77 -30.85 -13.30
C GLY A 906 38.90 -31.13 -14.79
N TYR A 907 37.74 -31.34 -15.43
CA TYR A 907 37.63 -31.49 -16.88
C TYR A 907 37.22 -30.17 -17.53
N VAL A 908 37.53 -30.02 -18.82
CA VAL A 908 36.95 -28.97 -19.66
C VAL A 908 35.96 -29.63 -20.64
N GLU A 909 34.73 -29.13 -20.70
CA GLU A 909 33.67 -29.61 -21.60
C GLU A 909 33.11 -28.43 -22.41
N ILE A 910 33.17 -28.46 -23.76
CA ILE A 910 32.74 -27.32 -24.62
C ILE A 910 31.75 -27.74 -25.71
N ASN A 911 30.61 -27.05 -25.77
CA ASN A 911 29.46 -27.30 -26.65
C ASN A 911 28.91 -28.73 -26.58
N VAL A 912 29.12 -29.45 -25.47
CA VAL A 912 28.71 -30.85 -25.28
C VAL A 912 27.93 -31.02 -23.97
N ALA A 913 27.00 -31.96 -23.94
CA ALA A 913 26.39 -32.44 -22.70
C ALA A 913 27.40 -33.27 -21.90
N SER A 914 27.41 -33.18 -20.58
CA SER A 914 28.42 -33.85 -19.77
C SER A 914 28.45 -35.36 -20.00
N GLY A 915 29.64 -35.91 -20.26
CA GLY A 915 29.84 -37.30 -20.62
C GLY A 915 29.29 -37.75 -21.98
N MET A 916 28.90 -36.83 -22.88
CA MET A 916 28.44 -37.14 -24.25
C MET A 916 29.25 -36.38 -25.31
N LEU A 917 29.36 -36.96 -26.51
CA LEU A 917 30.03 -36.33 -27.67
C LEU A 917 29.06 -35.67 -28.65
N THR A 918 27.79 -35.54 -28.28
CA THR A 918 26.79 -34.85 -29.11
C THR A 918 26.89 -33.35 -28.89
N ALA A 919 27.12 -32.60 -29.97
CA ALA A 919 27.10 -31.15 -29.95
C ALA A 919 25.73 -30.62 -29.51
N LEU A 920 25.73 -29.63 -28.60
CA LEU A 920 24.52 -28.97 -28.09
C LEU A 920 24.02 -27.84 -29.01
N SER A 921 24.91 -27.27 -29.83
CA SER A 921 24.54 -26.28 -30.84
C SER A 921 25.45 -26.36 -32.07
N ASP A 922 24.96 -25.89 -33.22
CA ASP A 922 25.74 -25.74 -34.45
C ASP A 922 26.68 -24.51 -34.43
N SER A 923 26.58 -23.67 -33.39
CA SER A 923 27.46 -22.50 -33.22
C SER A 923 28.88 -22.93 -32.81
N ILE A 924 29.88 -22.20 -33.30
CA ILE A 924 31.30 -22.47 -33.04
C ILE A 924 31.77 -21.62 -31.86
N SER A 925 32.48 -22.24 -30.90
CA SER A 925 33.24 -21.52 -29.87
C SER A 925 34.64 -21.18 -30.37
N SER A 926 35.13 -19.98 -30.08
CA SER A 926 36.45 -19.46 -30.47
C SER A 926 37.32 -19.25 -29.24
N VAL A 927 38.54 -19.79 -29.24
CA VAL A 927 39.55 -19.58 -28.21
C VAL A 927 40.86 -19.15 -28.89
N SER A 928 41.08 -17.85 -29.05
CA SER A 928 42.13 -17.36 -29.95
C SER A 928 42.95 -16.16 -29.44
N GLY A 929 44.20 -16.07 -29.86
CA GLY A 929 45.10 -14.95 -29.55
C GLY A 929 45.50 -14.80 -28.07
N ASN A 930 45.17 -15.76 -27.20
CA ASN A 930 45.47 -15.70 -25.77
C ASN A 930 46.97 -15.90 -25.47
N GLY A 931 47.38 -15.59 -24.24
CA GLY A 931 48.76 -15.71 -23.77
C GLY A 931 49.68 -14.57 -24.21
N ASP A 932 49.15 -13.38 -24.55
CA ASP A 932 49.96 -12.26 -25.03
C ASP A 932 50.96 -11.80 -23.96
N SER A 933 52.21 -12.23 -24.10
CA SER A 933 53.36 -11.85 -23.25
C SER A 933 53.69 -10.34 -23.19
N SER A 934 52.96 -9.48 -23.89
CA SER A 934 53.01 -8.03 -23.71
C SER A 934 52.00 -7.50 -22.68
N LEU A 935 51.03 -8.32 -22.27
CA LEU A 935 50.13 -8.10 -21.14
C LEU A 935 50.68 -8.82 -19.88
N PRO A 936 50.54 -8.24 -18.68
CA PRO A 936 50.78 -8.93 -17.42
C PRO A 936 49.61 -9.90 -17.12
N CYS A 937 49.89 -11.13 -16.71
CA CYS A 937 48.84 -12.06 -16.27
C CYS A 937 48.54 -11.86 -14.78
N TYR A 938 47.33 -11.40 -14.45
CA TYR A 938 46.83 -11.34 -13.08
C TYR A 938 45.84 -12.47 -12.79
N ILE A 939 45.86 -13.00 -11.57
CA ILE A 939 44.80 -13.85 -10.99
C ILE A 939 44.39 -13.34 -9.61
N VAL A 940 43.20 -13.73 -9.13
CA VAL A 940 42.91 -13.62 -7.69
C VAL A 940 43.50 -14.83 -6.96
N SER A 941 44.26 -14.55 -5.91
CA SER A 941 44.90 -15.55 -5.05
C SER A 941 43.91 -16.24 -4.12
N SER A 942 44.34 -17.30 -3.42
CA SER A 942 43.55 -17.91 -2.34
C SER A 942 43.35 -17.02 -1.11
N GLU A 943 44.02 -15.87 -1.03
CA GLU A 943 43.89 -14.89 0.06
C GLU A 943 42.90 -13.77 -0.28
N GLY A 944 42.57 -13.59 -1.57
CA GLY A 944 41.70 -12.53 -2.12
C GLY A 944 42.45 -11.61 -3.08
N ASP A 945 43.75 -11.41 -2.83
CA ASP A 945 44.63 -10.46 -3.51
C ASP A 945 44.73 -10.69 -5.02
N LEU A 946 44.49 -9.62 -5.81
CA LEU A 946 44.80 -9.55 -7.23
C LEU A 946 46.32 -9.56 -7.46
N THR A 947 46.84 -10.72 -7.84
CA THR A 947 48.27 -11.04 -7.89
C THR A 947 48.79 -11.10 -9.34
N GLU A 948 49.86 -10.36 -9.64
CA GLU A 948 50.60 -10.47 -10.91
C GLU A 948 51.49 -11.73 -10.89
N LEU A 949 51.33 -12.59 -11.90
CA LEU A 949 52.13 -13.80 -12.06
C LEU A 949 53.41 -13.52 -12.85
N THR A 950 54.53 -14.09 -12.39
CA THR A 950 55.87 -13.86 -12.95
C THR A 950 56.53 -15.10 -13.55
N ASP A 951 55.93 -16.27 -13.36
CA ASP A 951 56.27 -17.56 -13.96
C ASP A 951 54.93 -18.30 -14.10
N TYR A 952 54.44 -18.48 -15.33
CA TYR A 952 53.13 -19.04 -15.63
C TYR A 952 53.08 -19.62 -17.05
N ASP A 953 52.31 -20.70 -17.22
CA ASP A 953 52.03 -21.28 -18.53
C ASP A 953 50.93 -20.48 -19.25
N VAL A 954 50.92 -20.56 -20.59
CA VAL A 954 49.96 -19.86 -21.45
C VAL A 954 49.50 -20.74 -22.61
N GLY A 955 48.29 -20.48 -23.10
CA GLY A 955 47.73 -21.20 -24.23
C GLY A 955 46.25 -20.89 -24.48
N GLY A 956 45.63 -21.67 -25.37
CA GLY A 956 44.19 -21.62 -25.61
C GLY A 956 43.39 -22.25 -24.47
N ILE A 957 43.50 -23.56 -24.32
CA ILE A 957 42.72 -24.36 -23.36
C ILE A 957 43.64 -25.27 -22.53
N GLY A 958 43.63 -25.13 -21.21
CA GLY A 958 44.38 -25.98 -20.28
C GLY A 958 43.49 -26.78 -19.32
N ALA A 959 43.75 -28.08 -19.18
CA ALA A 959 43.06 -28.99 -18.25
C ALA A 959 44.09 -29.84 -17.47
N SER A 960 44.63 -29.30 -16.37
CA SER A 960 45.90 -29.80 -15.82
C SER A 960 45.81 -31.22 -15.25
N ALA A 961 44.92 -31.49 -14.28
CA ALA A 961 44.70 -32.86 -13.77
C ALA A 961 43.56 -33.64 -14.48
N GLY A 962 43.11 -33.19 -15.66
CA GLY A 962 41.91 -33.74 -16.33
C GLY A 962 41.94 -33.67 -17.85
N GLY A 963 40.81 -34.00 -18.48
CA GLY A 963 40.67 -34.10 -19.94
C GLY A 963 39.84 -32.98 -20.57
N LEU A 964 39.89 -32.88 -21.90
CA LEU A 964 39.02 -32.02 -22.70
C LEU A 964 38.00 -32.89 -23.47
N THR A 965 36.72 -32.52 -23.43
CA THR A 965 35.69 -33.01 -24.36
C THR A 965 35.04 -31.84 -25.08
N ALA A 966 35.09 -31.77 -26.41
CA ALA A 966 34.57 -30.62 -27.15
C ALA A 966 33.88 -30.98 -28.48
N ALA A 967 33.03 -30.08 -28.95
CA ALA A 967 32.50 -30.06 -30.31
C ALA A 967 32.40 -28.61 -30.82
N ASN A 968 32.36 -28.43 -32.14
CA ASN A 968 32.24 -27.12 -32.82
C ASN A 968 33.16 -26.06 -32.18
N LEU A 969 34.46 -26.35 -32.16
CA LEU A 969 35.47 -25.56 -31.46
C LEU A 969 36.57 -25.10 -32.43
N ASP A 970 36.95 -23.82 -32.38
CA ASP A 970 38.10 -23.24 -33.05
C ASP A 970 39.10 -22.72 -32.01
N VAL A 971 40.33 -23.22 -32.02
CA VAL A 971 41.41 -22.81 -31.10
C VAL A 971 42.64 -22.38 -31.89
N SER A 972 42.87 -21.09 -32.02
CA SER A 972 43.86 -20.60 -33.00
C SER A 972 44.69 -19.39 -32.58
N ASN A 973 45.91 -19.32 -33.11
CA ASN A 973 46.83 -18.18 -32.92
C ASN A 973 47.19 -17.87 -31.45
N ASN A 974 47.00 -18.81 -30.51
CA ASN A 974 47.37 -18.59 -29.11
C ASN A 974 48.90 -18.65 -28.93
N THR A 975 49.41 -17.86 -28.00
CA THR A 975 50.79 -17.95 -27.52
C THR A 975 50.89 -19.11 -26.52
N GLY A 976 51.87 -19.98 -26.71
CA GLY A 976 51.91 -21.26 -26.01
C GLY A 976 51.01 -22.31 -26.67
N VAL A 977 50.54 -23.29 -25.91
CA VAL A 977 49.88 -24.48 -26.47
C VAL A 977 48.43 -24.16 -26.87
N GLY A 978 47.93 -24.71 -27.98
CA GLY A 978 46.52 -24.57 -28.34
C GLY A 978 45.61 -25.24 -27.32
N ILE A 979 45.81 -26.54 -27.12
CA ILE A 979 45.11 -27.37 -26.14
C ILE A 979 46.13 -28.21 -25.36
N GLU A 980 46.11 -28.15 -24.03
CA GLU A 980 46.96 -28.96 -23.15
C GLU A 980 46.15 -29.65 -22.05
N ALA A 981 46.31 -30.98 -21.89
CA ALA A 981 45.51 -31.76 -20.93
C ALA A 981 46.26 -32.95 -20.32
N GLY A 982 46.18 -33.14 -19.00
CA GLY A 982 46.78 -34.31 -18.31
C GLY A 982 46.02 -35.62 -18.56
N GLY A 983 44.75 -35.53 -19.00
CA GLY A 983 43.90 -36.64 -19.40
C GLY A 983 43.63 -36.70 -20.90
N ASP A 984 42.61 -37.47 -21.27
CA ASP A 984 42.17 -37.66 -22.67
C ASP A 984 41.70 -36.34 -23.31
N VAL A 985 41.93 -36.20 -24.61
CA VAL A 985 41.44 -35.06 -25.43
C VAL A 985 40.54 -35.61 -26.53
N VAL A 986 39.24 -35.32 -26.44
CA VAL A 986 38.23 -35.81 -27.38
C VAL A 986 37.52 -34.63 -28.02
N ILE A 987 37.61 -34.51 -29.34
CA ILE A 987 37.01 -33.40 -30.10
C ILE A 987 36.18 -33.98 -31.24
N GLY A 988 34.88 -33.67 -31.26
CA GLY A 988 33.90 -34.22 -32.20
C GLY A 988 33.83 -33.52 -33.57
N THR A 989 34.17 -32.23 -33.60
CA THR A 989 34.27 -31.34 -34.78
C THR A 989 35.10 -30.11 -34.39
N GLY A 990 35.95 -29.58 -35.28
CA GLY A 990 36.62 -28.28 -35.01
C GLY A 990 37.87 -27.95 -35.83
N THR A 991 38.57 -26.91 -35.38
CA THR A 991 39.89 -26.46 -35.85
C THR A 991 40.79 -26.18 -34.65
N VAL A 992 42.06 -26.58 -34.71
CA VAL A 992 43.08 -26.24 -33.72
C VAL A 992 44.37 -25.89 -34.47
N CYS A 993 44.71 -24.60 -34.59
CA CYS A 993 45.68 -24.16 -35.59
C CYS A 993 46.53 -22.93 -35.23
N GLY A 994 47.83 -23.01 -35.51
CA GLY A 994 48.74 -21.85 -35.50
C GLY A 994 49.17 -21.41 -34.10
N ASN A 995 49.06 -22.29 -33.11
CA ASN A 995 49.41 -22.03 -31.72
C ASN A 995 50.93 -22.23 -31.51
N THR A 996 51.61 -21.32 -30.81
CA THR A 996 53.09 -21.22 -30.91
C THR A 996 53.87 -22.27 -30.12
N GLY A 997 53.26 -22.88 -29.10
CA GLY A 997 53.77 -24.03 -28.35
C GLY A 997 53.42 -25.39 -28.97
N GLY A 998 52.58 -25.40 -30.02
CA GLY A 998 51.99 -26.60 -30.62
C GLY A 998 50.47 -26.62 -30.47
N ASP A 999 49.77 -27.27 -31.40
CA ASP A 999 48.30 -27.22 -31.45
C ASP A 999 47.63 -28.06 -30.35
N ILE A 1000 48.07 -29.30 -30.12
CA ILE A 1000 47.51 -30.19 -29.08
C ILE A 1000 48.62 -30.96 -28.37
N VAL A 1001 48.66 -30.86 -27.04
CA VAL A 1001 49.50 -31.65 -26.12
C VAL A 1001 48.58 -32.40 -25.15
N SER A 1002 48.86 -33.68 -24.91
CA SER A 1002 48.08 -34.48 -23.95
C SER A 1002 48.86 -35.73 -23.52
N ASP A 1003 48.80 -36.04 -22.22
CA ASP A 1003 49.35 -37.28 -21.64
C ASP A 1003 48.39 -38.48 -21.78
N GLY A 1004 47.12 -38.22 -22.12
CA GLY A 1004 46.07 -39.21 -22.35
C GLY A 1004 45.90 -39.64 -23.81
N VAL A 1005 44.71 -40.14 -24.14
CA VAL A 1005 44.31 -40.53 -25.50
C VAL A 1005 43.73 -39.33 -26.25
N GLN A 1006 44.34 -38.99 -27.38
CA GLN A 1006 43.76 -38.04 -28.33
C GLN A 1006 42.78 -38.76 -29.28
N SER A 1007 41.53 -38.30 -29.32
CA SER A 1007 40.45 -38.88 -30.14
C SER A 1007 39.73 -37.77 -30.91
N LEU A 1008 40.28 -37.44 -32.08
CA LEU A 1008 39.82 -36.35 -32.95
C LEU A 1008 38.92 -36.88 -34.06
N THR A 1009 37.70 -36.33 -34.16
CA THR A 1009 36.74 -36.57 -35.26
C THR A 1009 36.51 -35.25 -36.00
N ASP A 1010 36.64 -35.24 -37.32
CA ASP A 1010 36.42 -34.07 -38.17
C ASP A 1010 37.07 -32.76 -37.64
N VAL A 1011 38.32 -32.88 -37.15
CA VAL A 1011 39.16 -31.76 -36.67
C VAL A 1011 40.27 -31.44 -37.66
N ILE A 1012 40.47 -30.16 -37.96
CA ILE A 1012 41.63 -29.65 -38.71
C ILE A 1012 42.72 -29.23 -37.70
N SER A 1013 43.93 -29.77 -37.81
CA SER A 1013 45.07 -29.36 -36.97
C SER A 1013 46.43 -29.66 -37.60
N GLY A 1014 47.47 -28.94 -37.18
CA GLY A 1014 48.88 -29.24 -37.47
C GLY A 1014 49.49 -28.62 -38.73
N GLU A 1015 50.80 -28.35 -38.63
CA GLU A 1015 51.80 -27.93 -39.65
C GLU A 1015 51.48 -26.82 -40.67
N ASN A 1016 50.26 -26.25 -40.73
CA ASN A 1016 49.88 -24.90 -41.18
C ASN A 1016 48.35 -24.76 -41.34
N CYS A 1017 47.60 -25.88 -41.41
CA CYS A 1017 46.14 -25.97 -41.29
C CYS A 1017 45.36 -24.82 -41.97
N ASN A 1018 45.42 -24.67 -43.29
CA ASN A 1018 45.59 -25.70 -44.33
C ASN A 1018 47.04 -25.94 -44.78
#